data_AF-A0A0G0D4P5-F1
#
_entry.id   AF-A0A0G0D4P5-F1
#
_cell.length_a   1.000
_cell.length_b   1.000
_cell.length_c   1.000
_cell.angle_alpha   90.00
_cell.angle_beta   90.00
_cell.angle_gamma   90.00
#
_symmetry.space_group_name_H-M   'P 1'
#
loop_
_entity.id
_entity.type
_entity.pdbx_description
1 polymer ?
#
loop_
_entity_poly.entity_id
_entity_poly.type
_entity_poly.pdbx_seq_one_letter_code
_entity_poly.pdbx_strand_id
1 'polypeptide(L)'
;MKLKGISEKVFLDRYSLKNKEGKAMEKRPEEMWARIAKAVSVVEKKSKQKKWEKEFYSALKDFKYVPGGRILSGAGTGYDVSFYNCFVIPSPEDSRGGILKTLGQMVEIMARGGGVGINLSSLRPRGARVKKVNGFSSGPINWAELFSVATRDIIQQGGTRRGALMLMLWDWHPDIEEFITVKQDLSKINGANLSLCVSDTFMEAVEKDSDWPLVFPDIKDPEYDRKWTGDLDERYNKLYNNYYWNKIICVNPCVTGDTLVNTTNGLITMKKLYEKRLPFRVVVNGKDYLSTAVKLTGKKQIYRLITKEGYQLRLTADHKVFTPFGKKSAGELKKGEKIILATGGYFGTKGTLDEGRVLGWLVGDGSIKKDVVTLYFYQKEKQELAPRFALMVEKMVEGEQVVARPYHIAPQYIEKENKTVIESVRLWRIAYRYGLSHENKYQVPEAIFAGSEGIQRGFLQGIFSSDGTVIGTIEKGVSIRLTSIKKSLLISVQRLLLNFGIFSKIYENRRQEGKRFLPDGRGGLKLYNCQAYHELVISKENLIKFSGLVGFLQQEKQNKLQSFLSLYRRGPYKEKPEATFLKLEKEEIEEVFDITVEGIHGFSANGLLVSNCGEEGLPPWGVCNLGSINLSALVKGKDIDEKGKFDFNALKNIVRIAVRFQDNVVDMDPYIFEGIRKTQLEGERRIGLGTMGLGDTLIKLHLRYGSPESLEFIEKLYKLIRDEAYQASSDYAREKGSFVKYDRKLYLEGKFVDQLPDDVKKSIKKNGIRNSLLLMQAPTGSTSLMAGTTSGIEPVYEFEFIRKDRIGTHIIRHDLYDSWFKK
;
A
#
# COMPACT_ATOMS: atom_id res chain seq x y z
N MET A 1 23.04 -11.50 41.30
CA MET A 1 23.03 -12.68 40.41
C MET A 1 24.46 -12.97 40.00
N LYS A 2 24.91 -14.23 40.01
CA LYS A 2 26.18 -14.61 39.36
C LYS A 2 25.85 -15.16 37.97
N LEU A 3 26.21 -14.41 36.93
CA LEU A 3 26.15 -14.90 35.55
C LEU A 3 27.18 -16.03 35.36
N LYS A 4 27.04 -16.80 34.28
CA LYS A 4 28.02 -17.82 33.87
C LYS A 4 28.24 -17.74 32.35
N GLY A 5 29.25 -18.45 31.85
CA GLY A 5 29.40 -18.76 30.43
C GLY A 5 29.41 -17.52 29.52
N ILE A 6 28.63 -17.57 28.45
CA ILE A 6 28.56 -16.46 27.47
C ILE A 6 27.94 -15.19 28.07
N SER A 7 26.96 -15.31 28.97
CA SER A 7 26.28 -14.16 29.60
C SER A 7 27.23 -13.35 30.48
N GLU A 8 28.08 -14.02 31.27
CA GLU A 8 29.11 -13.38 32.09
C GLU A 8 30.16 -12.68 31.22
N LYS A 9 30.65 -13.35 30.17
CA LYS A 9 31.57 -12.76 29.18
C LYS A 9 30.98 -11.52 28.52
N VAL A 10 29.75 -11.59 28.03
CA VAL A 10 29.06 -10.48 27.35
C VAL A 10 28.83 -9.30 28.30
N PHE A 11 28.45 -9.55 29.56
CA PHE A 11 28.29 -8.49 30.56
C PHE A 11 29.61 -7.74 30.83
N LEU A 12 30.69 -8.47 31.16
CA LEU A 12 32.00 -7.90 31.50
C LEU A 12 32.73 -7.28 30.29
N ASP A 13 32.52 -7.81 29.09
CA ASP A 13 33.07 -7.25 27.85
C ASP A 13 32.36 -5.94 27.46
N ARG A 14 31.02 -5.88 27.58
CA ARG A 14 30.20 -4.92 26.80
C ARG A 14 29.31 -3.96 27.57
N TYR A 15 29.07 -4.20 28.87
CA TYR A 15 28.00 -3.53 29.62
C TYR A 15 28.40 -3.08 31.04
N SER A 16 29.33 -3.78 31.69
CA SER A 16 29.95 -3.31 32.93
C SER A 16 30.74 -2.02 32.71
N LEU A 17 30.59 -1.03 33.60
CA LEU A 17 31.48 0.12 33.69
C LEU A 17 32.93 -0.34 33.91
N LYS A 18 33.87 0.30 33.22
CA LYS A 18 35.31 0.02 33.27
C LYS A 18 36.07 1.24 33.80
N ASN A 19 37.20 0.99 34.46
CA ASN A 19 38.13 2.05 34.89
C ASN A 19 39.02 2.53 33.73
N LYS A 20 39.95 3.47 34.00
CA LYS A 20 40.87 4.01 32.99
C LYS A 20 41.77 2.94 32.36
N GLU A 21 42.07 1.89 33.12
CA GLU A 21 42.88 0.73 32.70
C GLU A 21 42.04 -0.35 31.96
N GLY A 22 40.79 -0.05 31.61
CA GLY A 22 39.89 -0.95 30.86
C GLY A 22 39.32 -2.13 31.68
N LYS A 23 39.60 -2.20 32.98
CA LYS A 23 39.18 -3.27 33.89
C LYS A 23 37.75 -3.02 34.39
N ALA A 24 36.90 -4.06 34.35
CA ALA A 24 35.53 -3.97 34.84
C ALA A 24 35.47 -3.61 36.33
N MET A 25 34.78 -2.51 36.64
CA MET A 25 34.46 -2.07 37.99
C MET A 25 33.19 -2.78 38.50
N GLU A 26 32.19 -2.88 37.64
CA GLU A 26 30.96 -3.65 37.90
C GLU A 26 31.21 -5.13 37.60
N LYS A 27 31.01 -5.98 38.61
CA LYS A 27 31.18 -7.43 38.57
C LYS A 27 29.84 -8.18 38.60
N ARG A 28 28.73 -7.48 38.87
CA ARG A 28 27.38 -8.04 38.97
C ARG A 28 26.35 -7.17 38.24
N PRO A 29 25.32 -7.76 37.60
CA PRO A 29 24.24 -7.00 36.97
C PRO A 29 23.53 -6.02 37.90
N GLU A 30 23.42 -6.32 39.21
CA GLU A 30 22.86 -5.41 40.21
C GLU A 30 23.54 -4.04 40.27
N GLU A 31 24.86 -3.98 40.04
CA GLU A 31 25.64 -2.73 40.10
C GLU A 31 25.32 -1.85 38.88
N MET A 32 25.31 -2.47 37.69
CA MET A 32 24.85 -1.86 36.43
C MET A 32 23.38 -1.39 36.54
N TRP A 33 22.49 -2.21 37.08
CA TRP A 33 21.08 -1.84 37.27
C TRP A 33 20.93 -0.63 38.20
N ALA A 34 21.72 -0.55 39.28
CA ALA A 34 21.72 0.59 40.18
C ALA A 34 22.24 1.87 39.50
N ARG A 35 23.38 1.80 38.78
CA ARG A 35 23.91 2.92 37.98
C ARG A 35 22.86 3.47 37.02
N ILE A 36 22.24 2.60 36.23
CA ILE A 36 21.29 2.99 35.17
C ILE A 36 19.99 3.54 35.78
N ALA A 37 19.42 2.86 36.78
CA ALA A 37 18.19 3.31 37.43
C ALA A 37 18.37 4.70 38.07
N LYS A 38 19.51 4.92 38.74
CA LYS A 38 19.87 6.23 39.29
C LYS A 38 20.00 7.28 38.18
N ALA A 39 20.76 7.00 37.13
CA ALA A 39 20.96 7.94 36.02
C ALA A 39 19.65 8.36 35.34
N VAL A 40 18.78 7.40 35.00
CA VAL A 40 17.49 7.67 34.33
C VAL A 40 16.47 8.33 35.26
N SER A 41 16.67 8.23 36.59
CA SER A 41 15.87 8.99 37.57
C SER A 41 16.23 10.48 37.65
N VAL A 42 17.44 10.91 37.25
CA VAL A 42 17.88 12.32 37.42
C VAL A 42 17.01 13.31 36.63
N VAL A 43 16.44 12.87 35.51
CA VAL A 43 15.45 13.62 34.70
C VAL A 43 14.19 14.00 35.49
N GLU A 44 13.82 13.21 36.49
CA GLU A 44 12.63 13.46 37.29
C GLU A 44 12.78 14.70 38.17
N LYS A 45 11.66 15.37 38.44
CA LYS A 45 11.60 16.44 39.45
C LYS A 45 12.16 15.88 40.78
N LYS A 46 12.99 16.65 41.50
CA LYS A 46 13.74 16.20 42.72
C LYS A 46 12.90 15.37 43.71
N SER A 47 11.63 15.74 43.94
CA SER A 47 10.70 15.02 44.82
C SER A 47 10.26 13.63 44.34
N LYS A 48 10.47 13.28 43.06
CA LYS A 48 10.13 11.98 42.45
C LYS A 48 11.34 11.11 42.11
N GLN A 49 12.56 11.64 42.13
CA GLN A 49 13.79 10.92 41.74
C GLN A 49 13.93 9.58 42.50
N LYS A 50 13.95 9.61 43.84
CA LYS A 50 14.02 8.41 44.69
C LYS A 50 12.91 7.38 44.45
N LYS A 51 11.71 7.81 44.00
CA LYS A 51 10.64 6.88 43.63
C LYS A 51 11.02 6.17 42.33
N TRP A 52 11.28 6.93 41.27
CA TRP A 52 11.54 6.36 39.95
C TRP A 52 12.85 5.59 39.87
N GLU A 53 13.88 5.97 40.64
CA GLU A 53 15.09 5.14 40.85
C GLU A 53 14.71 3.73 41.33
N LYS A 54 13.81 3.61 42.31
CA LYS A 54 13.32 2.31 42.81
C LYS A 54 12.49 1.56 41.77
N GLU A 55 11.57 2.23 41.05
CA GLU A 55 10.74 1.59 40.02
C GLU A 55 11.59 1.11 38.82
N PHE A 56 12.51 1.95 38.33
CA PHE A 56 13.44 1.59 37.26
C PHE A 56 14.33 0.42 37.67
N TYR A 57 14.89 0.44 38.88
CA TYR A 57 15.66 -0.70 39.40
C TYR A 57 14.81 -1.98 39.45
N SER A 58 13.56 -1.89 39.92
CA SER A 58 12.62 -3.03 40.01
C SER A 58 12.35 -3.68 38.64
N ALA A 59 12.22 -2.87 37.58
CA ALA A 59 12.01 -3.33 36.21
C ALA A 59 13.30 -3.90 35.57
N LEU A 60 14.47 -3.29 35.83
CA LEU A 60 15.76 -3.78 35.36
C LEU A 60 16.16 -5.10 36.03
N LYS A 61 15.81 -5.26 37.31
CA LYS A 61 16.19 -6.41 38.13
C LYS A 61 15.70 -7.71 37.52
N ASP A 62 16.55 -8.74 37.58
CA ASP A 62 16.28 -10.08 37.04
C ASP A 62 16.04 -10.05 35.51
N PHE A 63 16.57 -9.03 34.82
CA PHE A 63 16.45 -8.76 33.37
C PHE A 63 15.01 -8.65 32.82
N LYS A 64 14.01 -8.38 33.66
CA LYS A 64 12.59 -8.32 33.21
C LYS A 64 12.35 -7.26 32.14
N TYR A 65 13.03 -6.12 32.24
CA TYR A 65 13.20 -5.14 31.18
C TYR A 65 14.70 -4.90 30.93
N VAL A 66 15.10 -4.97 29.66
CA VAL A 66 16.48 -4.77 29.23
C VAL A 66 16.54 -3.58 28.25
N PRO A 67 17.08 -2.43 28.66
CA PRO A 67 17.31 -1.29 27.78
C PRO A 67 18.17 -1.63 26.56
N GLY A 68 18.03 -0.82 25.52
CA GLY A 68 18.90 -0.82 24.35
C GLY A 68 20.38 -0.76 24.75
N GLY A 69 21.23 -1.48 24.02
CA GLY A 69 22.60 -1.76 24.45
C GLY A 69 23.50 -0.54 24.68
N ARG A 70 23.13 0.65 24.19
CA ARG A 70 23.84 1.91 24.45
C ARG A 70 23.44 2.59 25.76
N ILE A 71 22.18 2.47 26.17
CA ILE A 71 21.74 2.86 27.52
C ILE A 71 22.51 2.03 28.56
N LEU A 72 22.61 0.70 28.36
CA LEU A 72 23.35 -0.19 29.26
C LEU A 72 24.81 0.23 29.46
N SER A 73 25.53 0.47 28.36
CA SER A 73 26.95 0.83 28.39
C SER A 73 27.23 2.28 28.77
N GLY A 74 26.28 3.21 28.55
CA GLY A 74 26.53 4.64 28.66
C GLY A 74 25.88 5.33 29.86
N ALA A 75 24.66 4.96 30.24
CA ALA A 75 23.90 5.72 31.23
C ALA A 75 24.59 5.70 32.60
N GLY A 76 24.80 6.89 33.19
CA GLY A 76 25.45 7.05 34.49
C GLY A 76 26.96 6.80 34.51
N THR A 77 27.63 6.72 33.36
CA THR A 77 29.09 6.48 33.29
C THR A 77 29.94 7.75 33.26
N GLY A 78 29.36 8.89 32.86
CA GLY A 78 30.07 10.17 32.72
C GLY A 78 30.77 10.39 31.37
N TYR A 79 30.73 9.42 30.45
CA TYR A 79 31.25 9.58 29.09
C TYR A 79 30.22 10.22 28.15
N ASP A 80 30.69 11.05 27.20
CA ASP A 80 29.87 11.56 26.10
C ASP A 80 29.61 10.45 25.06
N VAL A 81 28.50 9.73 25.24
CA VAL A 81 28.00 8.71 24.33
C VAL A 81 26.49 8.87 24.18
N SER A 82 25.97 8.59 22.98
CA SER A 82 24.52 8.58 22.77
C SER A 82 23.91 7.28 23.30
N PHE A 83 22.67 7.38 23.79
CA PHE A 83 21.89 6.26 24.28
C PHE A 83 21.05 5.59 23.19
N TYR A 84 20.98 6.18 21.99
CA TYR A 84 20.25 5.61 20.86
C TYR A 84 21.04 4.54 20.11
N ASN A 85 20.34 3.53 19.61
CA ASN A 85 20.94 2.35 18.98
C ASN A 85 21.22 2.56 17.48
N CYS A 86 20.30 3.21 16.76
CA CYS A 86 20.32 3.36 15.31
C CYS A 86 19.86 4.78 14.92
N PHE A 87 20.40 5.28 13.81
CA PHE A 87 20.19 6.62 13.28
C PHE A 87 20.02 6.53 11.77
N VAL A 88 19.09 7.29 11.18
CA VAL A 88 19.05 7.52 9.73
C VAL A 88 19.48 8.96 9.48
N ILE A 89 20.62 9.14 8.82
CA ILE A 89 21.05 10.48 8.35
C ILE A 89 20.45 10.77 6.97
N PRO A 90 20.26 12.05 6.60
CA PRO A 90 19.76 12.40 5.27
C PRO A 90 20.63 11.84 4.15
N SER A 91 20.01 11.57 2.99
CA SER A 91 20.72 11.26 1.75
C SER A 91 21.81 12.32 1.48
N PRO A 92 23.03 11.92 1.06
CA PRO A 92 24.09 12.88 0.79
C PRO A 92 23.72 13.80 -0.38
N GLU A 93 24.02 15.09 -0.27
CA GLU A 93 23.97 16.01 -1.41
C GLU A 93 24.94 15.50 -2.50
N ASP A 94 24.54 15.54 -3.78
CA ASP A 94 25.27 14.97 -4.92
C ASP A 94 26.51 15.79 -5.33
N SER A 95 27.44 15.91 -4.39
CA SER A 95 28.72 16.60 -4.51
C SER A 95 29.76 16.00 -3.56
N ARG A 96 31.04 16.19 -3.87
CA ARG A 96 32.15 15.75 -2.98
C ARG A 96 32.00 16.32 -1.56
N GLY A 97 31.53 17.57 -1.43
CA GLY A 97 31.28 18.21 -0.13
C GLY A 97 30.14 17.56 0.63
N GLY A 98 29.03 17.26 -0.06
CA GLY A 98 27.88 16.54 0.50
C GLY A 98 28.24 15.16 1.02
N ILE A 99 28.95 14.37 0.21
CA ILE A 99 29.38 13.01 0.57
C ILE A 99 30.33 13.03 1.77
N LEU A 100 31.32 13.93 1.80
CA LEU A 100 32.27 14.06 2.91
C LEU A 100 31.59 14.58 4.20
N LYS A 101 30.59 15.47 4.07
CA LYS A 101 29.73 15.92 5.18
C LYS A 101 28.92 14.76 5.77
N THR A 102 28.31 13.93 4.93
CA THR A 102 27.60 12.69 5.34
C THR A 102 28.56 11.67 5.95
N LEU A 103 29.79 11.55 5.45
CA LEU A 103 30.84 10.70 6.05
C LEU A 103 31.24 11.20 7.45
N GLY A 104 31.48 12.50 7.62
CA GLY A 104 31.74 13.09 8.94
C GLY A 104 30.59 12.85 9.93
N GLN A 105 29.33 12.98 9.47
CA GLN A 105 28.15 12.68 10.28
C GLN A 105 28.08 11.20 10.68
N MET A 106 28.38 10.29 9.75
CA MET A 106 28.43 8.85 10.03
C MET A 106 29.53 8.52 11.05
N VAL A 107 30.74 9.06 10.88
CA VAL A 107 31.89 8.89 11.79
C VAL A 107 31.54 9.33 13.20
N GLU A 108 30.99 10.53 13.36
CA GLU A 108 30.69 11.16 14.64
C GLU A 108 29.57 10.44 15.43
N ILE A 109 28.58 9.89 14.71
CA ILE A 109 27.53 9.03 15.28
C ILE A 109 28.11 7.68 15.72
N MET A 110 28.91 7.03 14.86
CA MET A 110 29.51 5.74 15.18
C MET A 110 30.50 5.82 16.34
N ALA A 111 31.32 6.88 16.42
CA ALA A 111 32.25 7.11 17.53
C ALA A 111 31.53 7.05 18.88
N ARG A 112 30.35 7.66 19.00
CA ARG A 112 29.49 7.64 20.20
C ARG A 112 28.57 6.42 20.33
N GLY A 113 28.64 5.46 19.41
CA GLY A 113 27.96 4.17 19.52
C GLY A 113 26.81 3.91 18.52
N GLY A 114 26.36 4.92 17.77
CA GLY A 114 25.21 4.77 16.88
C GLY A 114 25.49 3.87 15.67
N GLY A 115 24.56 2.97 15.34
CA GLY A 115 24.50 2.38 14.00
C GLY A 115 23.86 3.37 13.02
N VAL A 116 24.32 3.42 11.77
CA VAL A 116 23.90 4.45 10.80
C VAL A 116 23.26 3.80 9.57
N GLY A 117 22.10 4.31 9.16
CA GLY A 117 21.51 4.10 7.84
C GLY A 117 21.76 5.30 6.92
N ILE A 118 22.21 5.06 5.69
CA ILE A 118 22.43 6.08 4.66
C ILE A 118 21.78 5.61 3.35
N ASN A 119 20.90 6.42 2.74
CA ASN A 119 20.43 6.17 1.38
C ASN A 119 21.36 6.89 0.39
N LEU A 120 22.03 6.14 -0.49
CA LEU A 120 23.01 6.65 -1.45
C LEU A 120 22.41 7.05 -2.80
N SER A 121 21.10 6.85 -3.00
CA SER A 121 20.44 7.00 -4.31
C SER A 121 20.36 8.44 -4.82
N SER A 122 20.71 9.43 -3.99
CA SER A 122 20.94 10.81 -4.42
C SER A 122 22.20 10.98 -5.27
N LEU A 123 23.19 10.08 -5.16
CA LEU A 123 24.48 10.22 -5.83
C LEU A 123 24.42 9.80 -7.29
N ARG A 124 24.97 10.63 -8.17
CA ARG A 124 24.96 10.39 -9.62
C ARG A 124 25.69 9.09 -10.01
N PRO A 125 25.13 8.30 -10.94
CA PRO A 125 25.64 6.99 -11.32
C PRO A 125 27.05 7.05 -11.92
N ARG A 126 27.71 5.89 -11.97
CA ARG A 126 29.02 5.70 -12.60
C ARG A 126 29.00 6.21 -14.04
N GLY A 127 30.04 6.93 -14.45
CA GLY A 127 30.14 7.52 -15.79
C GLY A 127 29.36 8.83 -16.01
N ALA A 128 28.54 9.30 -15.07
CA ALA A 128 27.84 10.59 -15.20
C ALA A 128 28.82 11.78 -15.30
N ARG A 129 28.59 12.73 -16.21
CA ARG A 129 29.55 13.83 -16.51
C ARG A 129 29.67 14.83 -15.35
N VAL A 130 30.90 15.19 -14.97
CA VAL A 130 31.21 16.17 -13.91
C VAL A 130 31.80 17.44 -14.52
N LYS A 131 30.92 18.34 -15.01
CA LYS A 131 31.27 19.56 -15.77
C LYS A 131 32.43 20.36 -15.15
N LYS A 132 32.37 20.65 -13.84
CA LYS A 132 33.32 21.53 -13.12
C LYS A 132 34.78 21.01 -13.05
N VAL A 133 35.04 19.74 -13.37
CA VAL A 133 36.41 19.16 -13.38
C VAL A 133 36.70 18.38 -14.67
N ASN A 134 35.92 18.60 -15.73
CA ASN A 134 36.04 17.95 -17.04
C ASN A 134 36.09 16.40 -17.02
N GLY A 135 35.57 15.77 -15.96
CA GLY A 135 35.66 14.33 -15.70
C GLY A 135 34.32 13.60 -15.67
N PHE A 136 34.33 12.37 -15.12
CA PHE A 136 33.17 11.50 -14.98
C PHE A 136 33.02 11.01 -13.53
N SER A 137 31.81 10.60 -13.15
CA SER A 137 31.49 10.09 -11.81
C SER A 137 32.05 8.69 -11.59
N SER A 138 32.52 8.44 -10.38
CA SER A 138 32.86 7.11 -9.87
C SER A 138 31.63 6.28 -9.47
N GLY A 139 30.44 6.89 -9.37
CA GLY A 139 29.21 6.23 -8.90
C GLY A 139 29.14 6.03 -7.38
N PRO A 140 27.93 5.94 -6.77
CA PRO A 140 27.75 5.67 -5.34
C PRO A 140 28.52 4.47 -4.78
N ILE A 141 28.81 3.41 -5.55
CA ILE A 141 29.37 2.17 -5.00
C ILE A 141 30.85 2.36 -4.59
N ASN A 142 31.63 3.16 -5.33
CA ASN A 142 32.96 3.58 -4.88
C ASN A 142 32.92 4.43 -3.60
N TRP A 143 31.85 5.21 -3.38
CA TRP A 143 31.65 5.94 -2.12
C TRP A 143 31.14 5.03 -1.00
N ALA A 144 30.34 4.01 -1.31
CA ALA A 144 29.94 2.94 -0.40
C ALA A 144 31.13 2.18 0.17
N GLU A 145 32.19 1.98 -0.63
CA GLU A 145 33.46 1.44 -0.17
C GLU A 145 34.16 2.36 0.85
N LEU A 146 34.21 3.67 0.62
CA LEU A 146 34.74 4.64 1.59
C LEU A 146 33.96 4.61 2.92
N PHE A 147 32.62 4.61 2.87
CA PHE A 147 31.78 4.47 4.08
C PHE A 147 32.03 3.13 4.79
N SER A 148 32.24 2.04 4.03
CA SER A 148 32.53 0.69 4.55
C SER A 148 33.89 0.61 5.25
N VAL A 149 34.96 1.09 4.61
CA VAL A 149 36.33 1.11 5.19
C VAL A 149 36.34 1.95 6.46
N ALA A 150 35.68 3.12 6.46
CA ALA A 150 35.50 3.91 7.66
C ALA A 150 34.80 3.12 8.78
N THR A 151 33.70 2.42 8.47
CA THR A 151 32.92 1.63 9.45
C THR A 151 33.66 0.42 10.02
N ARG A 152 34.51 -0.23 9.22
CA ARG A 152 35.21 -1.46 9.60
C ARG A 152 36.57 -1.20 10.21
N ASP A 153 37.43 -0.48 9.49
CA ASP A 153 38.88 -0.49 9.71
C ASP A 153 39.36 0.81 10.40
N ILE A 154 38.57 1.88 10.35
CA ILE A 154 38.87 3.17 11.01
C ILE A 154 38.11 3.35 12.34
N ILE A 155 36.79 3.16 12.35
CA ILE A 155 35.94 3.51 13.51
C ILE A 155 35.74 2.33 14.46
N GLN A 156 36.24 2.46 15.70
CA GLN A 156 35.79 1.62 16.82
C GLN A 156 34.58 2.26 17.51
N GLN A 157 33.41 1.67 17.30
CA GLN A 157 32.09 2.17 17.65
C GLN A 157 31.87 2.19 19.17
N GLY A 158 32.01 3.36 19.80
CA GLY A 158 32.10 3.48 21.27
C GLY A 158 33.35 2.82 21.84
N GLY A 159 34.50 2.92 21.14
CA GLY A 159 35.82 2.43 21.55
C GLY A 159 35.94 0.92 21.79
N THR A 160 34.89 0.14 21.49
CA THR A 160 34.77 -1.26 21.97
C THR A 160 34.06 -2.21 21.02
N ARG A 161 33.46 -1.75 19.92
CA ARG A 161 32.72 -2.58 18.95
C ARG A 161 33.08 -2.18 17.51
N ARG A 162 32.87 -3.08 16.54
CA ARG A 162 32.91 -2.75 15.10
C ARG A 162 31.69 -1.88 14.75
N GLY A 163 31.84 -0.94 13.82
CA GLY A 163 30.73 -0.12 13.34
C GLY A 163 29.59 -0.94 12.73
N ALA A 164 28.38 -0.38 12.78
CA ALA A 164 27.19 -0.95 12.15
C ALA A 164 26.63 0.05 11.14
N LEU A 165 26.85 -0.23 9.85
CA LEU A 165 26.40 0.59 8.73
C LEU A 165 25.39 -0.19 7.90
N MET A 166 24.28 0.47 7.55
CA MET A 166 23.36 0.06 6.51
C MET A 166 23.45 1.08 5.38
N LEU A 167 23.94 0.64 4.22
CA LEU A 167 23.84 1.42 2.99
C LEU A 167 22.60 0.98 2.24
N MET A 168 21.83 1.95 1.78
CA MET A 168 20.61 1.74 1.01
C MET A 168 20.77 2.30 -0.39
N LEU A 169 20.25 1.58 -1.38
CA LEU A 169 20.10 2.05 -2.74
C LEU A 169 18.71 1.65 -3.24
N TRP A 170 18.03 2.56 -3.94
CA TRP A 170 16.74 2.28 -4.57
C TRP A 170 16.92 1.40 -5.81
N ASP A 171 15.95 0.50 -6.00
CA ASP A 171 15.84 -0.40 -7.16
C ASP A 171 16.04 0.28 -8.52
N TRP A 172 15.54 1.51 -8.71
CA TRP A 172 15.65 2.25 -9.97
C TRP A 172 17.06 2.79 -10.28
N HIS A 173 18.03 2.69 -9.38
CA HIS A 173 19.32 3.39 -9.55
C HIS A 173 20.23 2.70 -10.61
N PRO A 174 20.92 3.42 -11.52
CA PRO A 174 21.75 2.79 -12.56
C PRO A 174 22.94 1.97 -12.08
N ASP A 175 23.41 2.19 -10.84
CA ASP A 175 24.47 1.38 -10.25
C ASP A 175 23.90 0.22 -9.39
N ILE A 176 22.60 -0.11 -9.46
CA ILE A 176 21.96 -1.14 -8.62
C ILE A 176 22.51 -2.54 -8.87
N GLU A 177 22.88 -2.87 -10.10
CA GLU A 177 23.49 -4.16 -10.45
C GLU A 177 24.87 -4.32 -9.80
N GLU A 178 25.67 -3.24 -9.80
CA GLU A 178 26.93 -3.20 -9.05
C GLU A 178 26.66 -3.32 -7.54
N PHE A 179 25.64 -2.63 -7.02
CA PHE A 179 25.28 -2.66 -5.61
C PHE A 179 24.85 -4.06 -5.10
N ILE A 180 24.12 -4.85 -5.89
CA ILE A 180 23.74 -6.23 -5.50
C ILE A 180 24.87 -7.24 -5.70
N THR A 181 25.76 -7.03 -6.68
CA THR A 181 26.85 -7.98 -6.99
C THR A 181 28.16 -7.71 -6.25
N VAL A 182 28.45 -6.47 -5.83
CA VAL A 182 29.76 -6.06 -5.29
C VAL A 182 30.29 -6.93 -4.13
N LYS A 183 29.40 -7.53 -3.33
CA LYS A 183 29.78 -8.40 -2.20
C LYS A 183 29.96 -9.88 -2.55
N GLN A 184 29.87 -10.26 -3.83
CA GLN A 184 30.45 -11.51 -4.34
C GLN A 184 31.97 -11.49 -4.19
N ASP A 185 32.58 -10.30 -4.35
CA ASP A 185 33.94 -10.02 -3.88
C ASP A 185 33.93 -9.71 -2.39
N LEU A 186 34.29 -10.70 -1.56
CA LEU A 186 34.32 -10.57 -0.10
C LEU A 186 35.36 -9.55 0.41
N SER A 187 36.26 -9.05 -0.45
CA SER A 187 37.14 -7.93 -0.09
C SER A 187 36.42 -6.58 -0.10
N LYS A 188 35.32 -6.42 -0.86
CA LYS A 188 34.61 -5.15 -1.05
C LYS A 188 33.40 -4.98 -0.15
N ILE A 189 33.16 -3.71 0.24
CA ILE A 189 32.01 -3.24 1.06
C ILE A 189 31.70 -4.18 2.26
N ASN A 190 32.77 -4.71 2.84
CA ASN A 190 32.73 -5.75 3.86
C ASN A 190 32.47 -5.17 5.28
N GLY A 191 32.39 -3.84 5.42
CA GLY A 191 32.04 -3.09 6.63
C GLY A 191 30.57 -2.66 6.71
N ALA A 192 29.81 -2.75 5.62
CA ALA A 192 28.39 -2.37 5.57
C ALA A 192 27.48 -3.56 5.29
N ASN A 193 26.26 -3.52 5.83
CA ASN A 193 25.12 -4.22 5.25
C ASN A 193 24.61 -3.40 4.06
N LEU A 194 24.24 -4.10 2.98
CA LEU A 194 23.54 -3.51 1.85
C LEU A 194 22.05 -3.83 1.98
N SER A 195 21.20 -2.88 1.60
CA SER A 195 19.75 -3.03 1.70
C SER A 195 19.10 -2.32 0.52
N LEU A 196 18.18 -3.02 -0.14
CA LEU A 196 17.45 -2.46 -1.28
C LEU A 196 16.26 -1.68 -0.74
N CYS A 197 16.21 -0.38 -1.02
CA CYS A 197 14.95 0.35 -0.95
C CYS A 197 14.14 -0.13 -2.15
N VAL A 198 13.16 -1.01 -1.92
CA VAL A 198 12.37 -1.62 -3.00
C VAL A 198 11.05 -0.88 -3.17
N SER A 199 10.87 -0.31 -4.35
CA SER A 199 9.63 0.26 -4.84
C SER A 199 8.62 -0.84 -5.17
N ASP A 200 7.32 -0.51 -5.08
CA ASP A 200 6.27 -1.43 -5.55
C ASP A 200 6.48 -1.76 -7.03
N THR A 201 6.98 -0.79 -7.82
CA THR A 201 7.33 -0.91 -9.25
C THR A 201 8.38 -1.98 -9.56
N PHE A 202 9.42 -2.13 -8.74
CA PHE A 202 10.48 -3.12 -9.01
C PHE A 202 9.99 -4.55 -8.81
N MET A 203 9.22 -4.79 -7.74
CA MET A 203 8.61 -6.11 -7.52
C MET A 203 7.68 -6.50 -8.68
N GLU A 204 7.06 -5.53 -9.37
CA GLU A 204 6.36 -5.81 -10.61
C GLU A 204 7.23 -6.29 -11.75
N ALA A 205 8.44 -5.74 -11.89
CA ALA A 205 9.32 -6.09 -13.00
C ALA A 205 9.86 -7.50 -12.78
N VAL A 206 10.25 -7.80 -11.53
CA VAL A 206 10.62 -9.14 -11.07
C VAL A 206 9.50 -10.15 -11.33
N GLU A 207 8.28 -9.90 -10.85
CA GLU A 207 7.22 -10.92 -10.89
C GLU A 207 6.35 -10.86 -12.17
N LYS A 208 6.57 -9.88 -13.06
CA LYS A 208 6.16 -9.95 -14.49
C LYS A 208 7.13 -10.76 -15.35
N ASP A 209 8.38 -10.92 -14.93
CA ASP A 209 9.53 -11.21 -15.80
C ASP A 209 9.65 -10.14 -16.92
N SER A 210 10.05 -8.92 -16.54
CA SER A 210 10.09 -7.75 -17.43
C SER A 210 11.27 -6.83 -17.15
N ASP A 211 11.79 -6.23 -18.22
CA ASP A 211 12.88 -5.24 -18.18
C ASP A 211 12.63 -4.16 -17.12
N TRP A 212 13.60 -3.99 -16.22
CA TRP A 212 13.55 -2.97 -15.18
C TRP A 212 14.40 -1.75 -15.59
N PRO A 213 13.79 -0.58 -15.90
CA PRO A 213 14.53 0.57 -16.40
C PRO A 213 15.28 1.28 -15.28
N LEU A 214 16.61 1.19 -15.30
CA LEU A 214 17.45 1.95 -14.38
C LEU A 214 17.55 3.41 -14.84
N VAL A 215 17.20 4.35 -13.95
CA VAL A 215 16.98 5.76 -14.26
C VAL A 215 17.60 6.69 -13.21
N PHE A 216 18.00 7.87 -13.66
CA PHE A 216 18.51 8.93 -12.78
C PHE A 216 18.11 10.30 -13.36
N PRO A 217 17.81 11.34 -12.54
CA PRO A 217 17.41 12.65 -13.06
C PRO A 217 18.46 13.31 -13.96
N ASP A 218 18.03 14.17 -14.90
CA ASP A 218 18.99 14.91 -15.74
C ASP A 218 19.75 15.95 -14.91
N ILE A 219 21.03 15.65 -14.64
CA ILE A 219 22.02 16.52 -13.99
C ILE A 219 22.32 17.83 -14.76
N LYS A 220 21.58 18.12 -15.84
CA LYS A 220 21.59 19.39 -16.57
C LYS A 220 20.40 20.29 -16.25
N ASP A 221 19.34 19.80 -15.60
CA ASP A 221 18.19 20.63 -15.20
C ASP A 221 18.68 21.77 -14.29
N PRO A 222 18.35 23.05 -14.57
CA PRO A 222 18.78 24.19 -13.75
C PRO A 222 18.34 24.10 -12.27
N GLU A 223 17.32 23.30 -11.99
CA GLU A 223 16.77 23.11 -10.64
C GLU A 223 17.20 21.79 -10.00
N TYR A 224 18.08 21.00 -10.63
CA TYR A 224 18.58 19.71 -10.11
C TYR A 224 19.13 19.87 -8.68
N ASP A 225 20.11 20.76 -8.49
CA ASP A 225 20.74 21.04 -7.19
C ASP A 225 19.75 21.57 -6.12
N ARG A 226 18.54 21.99 -6.51
CA ARG A 226 17.49 22.53 -5.62
C ARG A 226 16.37 21.53 -5.32
N LYS A 227 16.08 20.60 -6.23
CA LYS A 227 14.95 19.67 -6.15
C LYS A 227 15.34 18.24 -5.81
N TRP A 228 16.58 17.83 -6.08
CA TRP A 228 16.96 16.44 -5.98
C TRP A 228 17.29 16.03 -4.53
N THR A 229 16.57 15.03 -4.03
CA THR A 229 16.63 14.55 -2.64
C THR A 229 17.10 13.09 -2.51
N GLY A 230 17.30 12.38 -3.63
CA GLY A 230 17.55 10.93 -3.64
C GLY A 230 16.31 10.07 -3.44
N ASP A 231 15.12 10.63 -3.62
CA ASP A 231 13.85 9.92 -3.61
C ASP A 231 13.07 10.28 -4.89
N LEU A 232 12.46 9.26 -5.52
CA LEU A 232 11.56 9.41 -6.67
C LEU A 232 10.13 8.97 -6.35
N ASP A 233 9.89 8.31 -5.21
CA ASP A 233 8.71 7.45 -5.06
C ASP A 233 8.01 7.59 -3.69
N GLU A 234 7.60 8.83 -3.38
CA GLU A 234 6.73 9.15 -2.24
C GLU A 234 5.45 8.32 -2.20
N ARG A 235 5.05 7.96 -0.97
CA ARG A 235 3.99 6.97 -0.73
C ARG A 235 3.70 6.76 0.78
N TYR A 236 4.70 6.79 1.67
CA TYR A 236 4.73 6.01 2.94
C TYR A 236 3.53 6.17 3.87
N ASN A 237 3.24 7.43 4.21
CA ASN A 237 3.09 7.82 5.61
C ASN A 237 1.79 7.38 6.34
N LYS A 238 1.01 6.45 5.79
CA LYS A 238 -0.40 6.25 6.17
C LYS A 238 -0.66 5.38 7.40
N LEU A 239 0.32 4.64 7.92
CA LEU A 239 0.24 3.98 9.23
C LEU A 239 1.00 4.73 10.33
N TYR A 240 1.78 5.74 9.94
CA TYR A 240 2.66 6.48 10.83
C TYR A 240 1.90 7.51 11.66
N ASN A 241 2.07 7.47 12.97
CA ASN A 241 1.40 8.39 13.89
C ASN A 241 1.73 9.88 13.69
N ASN A 242 2.86 10.23 13.04
CA ASN A 242 3.21 11.62 12.68
C ASN A 242 3.10 11.91 11.18
N TYR A 243 2.22 11.22 10.45
CA TYR A 243 2.03 11.41 8.99
C TYR A 243 1.86 12.86 8.54
N TYR A 244 1.40 13.72 9.45
CA TYR A 244 1.12 15.14 9.26
C TYR A 244 2.32 16.07 9.55
N TRP A 245 3.39 15.57 10.18
CA TRP A 245 4.53 16.37 10.64
C TRP A 245 5.86 15.99 9.97
N ASN A 246 6.15 14.69 9.81
CA ASN A 246 7.42 14.23 9.25
C ASN A 246 7.17 13.14 8.20
N LYS A 247 7.98 13.09 7.14
CA LYS A 247 7.87 12.06 6.10
C LYS A 247 8.88 10.94 6.31
N ILE A 248 8.35 9.74 6.50
CA ILE A 248 9.01 8.48 6.18
C ILE A 248 9.08 8.34 4.65
N ILE A 249 10.17 7.76 4.15
CA ILE A 249 10.62 7.74 2.73
C ILE A 249 10.48 6.34 2.05
N CYS A 250 9.22 5.91 1.72
CA CYS A 250 8.76 4.72 0.91
C CYS A 250 7.19 4.62 0.79
N VAL A 251 6.44 3.54 1.19
CA VAL A 251 5.16 2.91 0.63
C VAL A 251 3.66 3.36 1.01
N ASN A 252 2.70 3.52 0.05
CA ASN A 252 1.19 3.35 0.08
C ASN A 252 0.10 4.45 -0.22
N PRO A 253 -0.66 4.33 -1.33
CA PRO A 253 -1.91 5.09 -1.62
C PRO A 253 -3.15 4.27 -2.16
N CYS A 254 -4.41 4.79 -2.19
CA CYS A 254 -5.65 3.94 -2.32
C CYS A 254 -6.84 4.47 -3.22
N VAL A 255 -7.87 3.63 -3.51
CA VAL A 255 -9.06 3.92 -4.38
C VAL A 255 -10.44 3.80 -3.68
N THR A 256 -11.56 4.26 -4.26
CA THR A 256 -12.93 4.12 -3.66
C THR A 256 -13.60 2.77 -3.89
N GLY A 257 -14.65 2.48 -3.11
CA GLY A 257 -15.40 1.21 -3.15
C GLY A 257 -16.21 0.96 -4.44
N ASP A 258 -16.61 2.01 -5.17
CA ASP A 258 -17.31 1.90 -6.47
C ASP A 258 -16.39 1.48 -7.63
N THR A 259 -15.08 1.41 -7.39
CA THR A 259 -14.09 1.00 -8.40
C THR A 259 -14.34 -0.43 -8.86
N LEU A 260 -14.65 -0.61 -10.14
CA LEU A 260 -14.68 -1.93 -10.78
C LEU A 260 -13.24 -2.42 -10.98
N VAL A 261 -12.94 -3.58 -10.39
CA VAL A 261 -11.72 -4.35 -10.60
C VAL A 261 -12.00 -5.46 -11.62
N ASN A 262 -11.08 -5.65 -12.56
CA ASN A 262 -11.14 -6.74 -13.54
C ASN A 262 -10.65 -8.04 -12.89
N THR A 263 -11.46 -9.10 -12.92
CA THR A 263 -11.19 -10.37 -12.24
C THR A 263 -11.46 -11.56 -13.16
N THR A 264 -11.01 -12.75 -12.76
CA THR A 264 -11.35 -14.02 -13.43
C THR A 264 -12.85 -14.34 -13.42
N ASN A 265 -13.67 -13.54 -12.73
CA ASN A 265 -15.12 -13.67 -12.62
C ASN A 265 -15.85 -12.42 -13.17
N GLY A 266 -15.21 -11.69 -14.10
CA GLY A 266 -15.72 -10.44 -14.66
C GLY A 266 -15.32 -9.18 -13.88
N LEU A 267 -16.00 -8.07 -14.17
CA LEU A 267 -15.77 -6.76 -13.54
C LEU A 267 -16.59 -6.69 -12.23
N ILE A 268 -15.91 -6.64 -11.09
CA ILE A 268 -16.53 -6.66 -9.75
C ILE A 268 -16.11 -5.42 -8.97
N THR A 269 -17.04 -4.80 -8.23
CA THR A 269 -16.73 -3.64 -7.39
C THR A 269 -15.79 -3.98 -6.24
N MET A 270 -14.84 -3.08 -5.94
CA MET A 270 -13.86 -3.22 -4.86
C MET A 270 -14.55 -3.42 -3.50
N LYS A 271 -15.72 -2.78 -3.28
CA LYS A 271 -16.56 -3.01 -2.10
C LYS A 271 -17.05 -4.46 -1.98
N LYS A 272 -17.54 -5.10 -3.05
CA LYS A 272 -17.97 -6.52 -3.01
C LYS A 272 -16.81 -7.50 -2.85
N LEU A 273 -15.63 -7.15 -3.36
CA LEU A 273 -14.42 -7.92 -3.14
C LEU A 273 -13.96 -7.81 -1.68
N TYR A 274 -14.13 -6.66 -1.03
CA TYR A 274 -13.95 -6.48 0.41
C TYR A 274 -14.98 -7.24 1.26
N GLU A 275 -16.26 -7.21 0.88
CA GLU A 275 -17.33 -7.95 1.59
C GLU A 275 -17.08 -9.46 1.62
N LYS A 276 -16.39 -10.03 0.61
CA LYS A 276 -15.96 -11.45 0.59
C LYS A 276 -14.80 -11.78 1.53
N ARG A 277 -13.93 -10.81 1.86
CA ARG A 277 -12.73 -10.97 2.73
C ARG A 277 -11.75 -12.10 2.34
N LEU A 278 -11.72 -12.50 1.07
CA LEU A 278 -10.87 -13.59 0.57
C LEU A 278 -9.90 -13.11 -0.51
N PRO A 279 -8.70 -13.73 -0.64
CA PRO A 279 -7.86 -13.61 -1.83
C PRO A 279 -8.62 -13.99 -3.11
N PHE A 280 -8.25 -13.38 -4.22
CA PHE A 280 -8.93 -13.58 -5.51
C PHE A 280 -7.96 -13.33 -6.68
N ARG A 281 -8.34 -13.73 -7.91
CA ARG A 281 -7.50 -13.56 -9.09
C ARG A 281 -7.94 -12.35 -9.94
N VAL A 282 -7.03 -11.39 -10.09
CA VAL A 282 -7.18 -10.12 -10.84
C VAL A 282 -6.68 -10.32 -12.26
N VAL A 283 -7.29 -9.66 -13.24
CA VAL A 283 -6.93 -9.77 -14.67
C VAL A 283 -6.44 -8.43 -15.21
N VAL A 284 -5.27 -8.43 -15.84
CA VAL A 284 -4.70 -7.26 -16.53
C VAL A 284 -4.08 -7.70 -17.84
N ASN A 285 -4.52 -7.09 -18.95
CA ASN A 285 -4.00 -7.31 -20.30
C ASN A 285 -4.00 -8.79 -20.73
N GLY A 286 -5.08 -9.51 -20.40
CA GLY A 286 -5.29 -10.91 -20.80
C GLY A 286 -4.65 -11.98 -19.91
N LYS A 287 -3.78 -11.61 -18.95
CA LYS A 287 -3.18 -12.53 -17.98
C LYS A 287 -3.77 -12.29 -16.58
N ASP A 288 -3.88 -13.36 -15.80
CA ASP A 288 -4.44 -13.33 -14.46
C ASP A 288 -3.38 -13.57 -13.37
N TYR A 289 -3.63 -13.01 -12.19
CA TYR A 289 -2.65 -12.82 -11.12
C TYR A 289 -3.32 -12.97 -9.76
N LEU A 290 -2.60 -13.52 -8.77
CA LEU A 290 -3.12 -13.64 -7.41
C LEU A 290 -3.16 -12.28 -6.73
N SER A 291 -4.19 -12.03 -5.93
CA SER A 291 -4.32 -10.82 -5.11
C SER A 291 -4.76 -11.18 -3.71
N THR A 292 -4.20 -10.45 -2.73
CA THR A 292 -4.67 -10.48 -1.34
C THR A 292 -6.16 -10.14 -1.26
N ALA A 293 -6.82 -10.56 -0.17
CA ALA A 293 -8.11 -10.01 0.19
C ALA A 293 -8.07 -8.47 0.21
N VAL A 294 -9.14 -7.82 -0.24
CA VAL A 294 -9.23 -6.35 -0.23
C VAL A 294 -9.13 -5.82 1.19
N LYS A 295 -8.33 -4.78 1.37
CA LYS A 295 -8.12 -4.09 2.64
C LYS A 295 -8.97 -2.80 2.63
N LEU A 296 -9.84 -2.61 3.61
CA LEU A 296 -10.38 -1.26 3.90
C LEU A 296 -9.24 -0.46 4.54
N THR A 297 -8.91 0.68 3.96
CA THR A 297 -7.73 1.48 4.34
C THR A 297 -8.10 2.81 5.01
N GLY A 298 -9.29 2.89 5.59
CA GLY A 298 -9.84 4.07 6.27
C GLY A 298 -10.61 5.01 5.35
N LYS A 299 -11.15 6.11 5.92
CA LYS A 299 -11.80 7.20 5.17
C LYS A 299 -10.77 8.25 4.77
N LYS A 300 -10.74 8.67 3.51
CA LYS A 300 -9.76 9.65 3.00
C LYS A 300 -10.40 10.62 2.02
N GLN A 301 -9.73 11.76 1.82
CA GLN A 301 -10.09 12.75 0.81
C GLN A 301 -10.05 12.14 -0.60
N ILE A 302 -11.21 12.07 -1.25
CA ILE A 302 -11.35 11.55 -2.60
C ILE A 302 -11.07 12.65 -3.62
N TYR A 303 -10.51 12.23 -4.75
CA TYR A 303 -10.41 13.00 -5.95
C TYR A 303 -10.91 12.17 -7.14
N ARG A 304 -11.66 12.78 -8.05
CA ARG A 304 -12.09 12.19 -9.33
C ARG A 304 -11.09 12.56 -10.41
N LEU A 305 -10.31 11.59 -10.86
CA LEU A 305 -9.46 11.71 -12.04
C LEU A 305 -10.32 11.57 -13.28
N ILE A 306 -10.18 12.50 -14.23
CA ILE A 306 -10.94 12.55 -15.47
C ILE A 306 -9.98 12.67 -16.66
N THR A 307 -10.27 11.91 -17.72
CA THR A 307 -9.52 11.93 -18.97
C THR A 307 -10.31 12.61 -20.10
N LYS A 308 -9.60 13.09 -21.13
CA LYS A 308 -10.14 13.73 -22.34
C LYS A 308 -10.99 12.78 -23.19
N GLU A 309 -10.85 11.47 -22.94
CA GLU A 309 -11.53 10.38 -23.61
C GLU A 309 -12.77 9.90 -22.82
N GLY A 310 -12.95 10.32 -21.57
CA GLY A 310 -14.14 10.03 -20.75
C GLY A 310 -13.94 9.04 -19.61
N TYR A 311 -12.84 8.29 -19.60
CA TYR A 311 -12.49 7.40 -18.48
C TYR A 311 -12.31 8.21 -17.19
N GLN A 312 -12.84 7.66 -16.10
CA GLN A 312 -12.79 8.25 -14.76
C GLN A 312 -12.57 7.21 -13.66
N LEU A 313 -11.81 7.61 -12.64
CA LEU A 313 -11.56 6.86 -11.40
C LEU A 313 -11.65 7.81 -10.21
N ARG A 314 -12.03 7.27 -9.05
CA ARG A 314 -12.12 8.00 -7.77
C ARG A 314 -11.08 7.39 -6.82
N LEU A 315 -10.15 8.21 -6.36
CA LEU A 315 -8.91 7.78 -5.71
C LEU A 315 -8.34 8.87 -4.81
N THR A 316 -7.37 8.54 -3.95
CA THR A 316 -6.60 9.58 -3.25
C THR A 316 -5.58 10.23 -4.19
N ALA A 317 -5.25 11.51 -3.97
CA ALA A 317 -4.35 12.26 -4.84
C ALA A 317 -2.94 11.64 -4.97
N ASP A 318 -2.49 10.87 -3.98
CA ASP A 318 -1.22 10.16 -4.02
C ASP A 318 -1.30 8.78 -4.71
N HIS A 319 -2.50 8.32 -5.13
CA HIS A 319 -2.64 7.01 -5.75
C HIS A 319 -2.12 6.99 -7.18
N LYS A 320 -1.25 6.00 -7.45
CA LYS A 320 -0.37 6.00 -8.62
C LYS A 320 -1.05 5.32 -9.80
N VAL A 321 -1.20 6.08 -10.87
CA VAL A 321 -1.64 5.57 -12.17
C VAL A 321 -0.41 5.27 -13.02
N PHE A 322 -0.51 4.29 -13.91
CA PHE A 322 0.56 3.98 -14.85
C PHE A 322 0.52 4.97 -16.03
N THR A 323 1.66 5.51 -16.43
CA THR A 323 1.83 6.33 -17.64
C THR A 323 2.80 5.62 -18.59
N PRO A 324 2.86 6.00 -19.88
CA PRO A 324 3.88 5.50 -20.82
C PRO A 324 5.34 5.79 -20.42
N PHE A 325 5.57 6.56 -19.35
CA PHE A 325 6.89 6.92 -18.82
C PHE A 325 7.11 6.45 -17.37
N GLY A 326 6.36 5.44 -16.92
CA GLY A 326 6.38 4.95 -15.53
C GLY A 326 5.14 5.34 -14.72
N LYS A 327 5.11 5.01 -13.43
CA LYS A 327 3.99 5.38 -12.54
C LYS A 327 4.04 6.87 -12.16
N LYS A 328 2.88 7.45 -11.87
CA LYS A 328 2.78 8.82 -11.36
C LYS A 328 1.56 9.02 -10.45
N SER A 329 1.69 9.82 -9.40
CA SER A 329 0.61 10.07 -8.45
C SER A 329 -0.47 10.95 -9.08
N ALA A 330 -1.75 10.65 -8.83
CA ALA A 330 -2.87 11.32 -9.49
C ALA A 330 -2.88 12.86 -9.35
N GLY A 331 -2.43 13.39 -8.21
CA GLY A 331 -2.30 14.83 -7.91
C GLY A 331 -1.12 15.53 -8.58
N GLU A 332 -0.17 14.76 -9.13
CA GLU A 332 0.99 15.28 -9.84
C GLU A 332 0.77 15.31 -11.36
N LEU A 333 -0.30 14.65 -11.84
CA LEU A 333 -0.66 14.58 -13.26
C LEU A 333 -0.90 15.98 -13.84
N LYS A 334 -0.26 16.26 -14.97
CA LYS A 334 -0.40 17.52 -15.71
C LYS A 334 -1.34 17.30 -16.90
N LYS A 335 -2.25 18.25 -17.11
CA LYS A 335 -3.24 18.23 -18.21
C LYS A 335 -2.54 17.98 -19.55
N GLY A 336 -2.86 16.87 -20.21
CA GLY A 336 -2.22 16.42 -21.45
C GLY A 336 -1.32 15.19 -21.31
N GLU A 337 -0.89 14.82 -20.10
CA GLU A 337 -0.14 13.58 -19.86
C GLU A 337 -0.98 12.33 -20.15
N LYS A 338 -0.30 11.20 -20.41
CA LYS A 338 -0.93 9.94 -20.79
C LYS A 338 -1.04 8.97 -19.61
N ILE A 339 -2.14 8.23 -19.54
CA ILE A 339 -2.41 7.19 -18.56
C ILE A 339 -2.73 5.89 -19.31
N ILE A 340 -2.11 4.80 -18.89
CA ILE A 340 -2.30 3.47 -19.47
C ILE A 340 -3.68 2.91 -19.06
N LEU A 341 -4.40 2.39 -20.05
CA LEU A 341 -5.62 1.64 -19.87
C LEU A 341 -5.32 0.15 -19.84
N ALA A 342 -5.90 -0.57 -18.88
CA ALA A 342 -5.88 -2.02 -18.86
C ALA A 342 -6.93 -2.56 -19.84
N THR A 343 -6.58 -3.61 -20.60
CA THR A 343 -7.46 -4.26 -21.59
C THR A 343 -7.56 -5.77 -21.34
N GLY A 344 -8.31 -6.48 -22.17
CA GLY A 344 -8.34 -7.95 -22.19
C GLY A 344 -8.79 -8.52 -20.85
N GLY A 345 -10.01 -8.20 -20.43
CA GLY A 345 -10.59 -8.80 -19.23
C GLY A 345 -11.11 -10.20 -19.45
N TYR A 346 -11.27 -10.92 -18.35
CA TYR A 346 -12.02 -12.16 -18.34
C TYR A 346 -13.48 -11.84 -18.01
N PHE A 347 -14.34 -12.84 -18.19
CA PHE A 347 -15.78 -12.70 -18.03
C PHE A 347 -16.28 -13.65 -16.95
N GLY A 348 -17.46 -13.38 -16.40
CA GLY A 348 -18.14 -14.34 -15.53
C GLY A 348 -18.70 -15.53 -16.30
N THR A 349 -19.46 -16.39 -15.62
CA THR A 349 -20.08 -17.58 -16.22
C THR A 349 -21.60 -17.44 -16.43
N LYS A 350 -22.21 -16.33 -16.00
CA LYS A 350 -23.68 -16.17 -15.95
C LYS A 350 -24.22 -15.29 -17.08
N GLY A 351 -25.42 -15.63 -17.54
CA GLY A 351 -26.14 -14.89 -18.58
C GLY A 351 -25.75 -15.27 -20.00
N THR A 352 -26.64 -15.02 -20.96
CA THR A 352 -26.54 -15.44 -22.37
C THR A 352 -26.48 -14.26 -23.35
N LEU A 353 -26.08 -14.55 -24.58
CA LEU A 353 -26.02 -13.55 -25.67
C LEU A 353 -27.38 -12.88 -25.96
N ASP A 354 -28.46 -13.64 -25.85
CA ASP A 354 -29.81 -13.16 -26.18
C ASP A 354 -30.44 -12.34 -25.04
N GLU A 355 -30.22 -12.72 -23.77
CA GLU A 355 -30.53 -11.84 -22.62
C GLU A 355 -29.81 -10.50 -22.75
N GLY A 356 -28.53 -10.54 -23.15
CA GLY A 356 -27.73 -9.35 -23.39
C GLY A 356 -28.38 -8.46 -24.45
N ARG A 357 -28.74 -9.03 -25.61
CA ARG A 357 -29.40 -8.31 -26.72
C ARG A 357 -30.70 -7.65 -26.27
N VAL A 358 -31.56 -8.40 -25.57
CA VAL A 358 -32.84 -7.91 -25.05
C VAL A 358 -32.65 -6.77 -24.07
N LEU A 359 -31.72 -6.90 -23.11
CA LEU A 359 -31.43 -5.86 -22.12
C LEU A 359 -30.77 -4.63 -22.75
N GLY A 360 -29.86 -4.81 -23.71
CA GLY A 360 -29.22 -3.71 -24.44
C GLY A 360 -30.20 -2.90 -25.30
N TRP A 361 -31.08 -3.59 -26.03
CA TRP A 361 -32.16 -2.96 -26.80
C TRP A 361 -33.18 -2.27 -25.89
N LEU A 362 -33.52 -2.88 -24.75
CA LEU A 362 -34.41 -2.27 -23.75
C LEU A 362 -33.85 -0.94 -23.21
N VAL A 363 -32.54 -0.86 -22.95
CA VAL A 363 -31.90 0.39 -22.48
C VAL A 363 -31.92 1.48 -23.56
N GLY A 364 -31.80 1.09 -24.83
CA GLY A 364 -31.99 1.96 -25.99
C GLY A 364 -33.46 2.10 -26.43
N ASP A 365 -33.84 1.48 -27.55
CA ASP A 365 -35.19 1.49 -28.14
C ASP A 365 -36.21 0.61 -27.38
N GLY A 366 -36.35 0.87 -26.08
CA GLY A 366 -37.39 0.33 -25.22
C GLY A 366 -37.91 1.33 -24.19
N SER A 367 -38.98 0.96 -23.50
CA SER A 367 -39.47 1.65 -22.30
C SER A 367 -39.79 0.67 -21.18
N ILE A 368 -39.68 1.14 -19.95
CA ILE A 368 -40.03 0.42 -18.73
C ILE A 368 -41.14 1.25 -18.06
N LYS A 369 -42.35 0.70 -17.96
CA LYS A 369 -43.46 1.30 -17.19
C LYS A 369 -43.43 0.74 -15.75
N LYS A 370 -44.48 0.94 -14.96
CA LYS A 370 -44.54 0.45 -13.56
C LYS A 370 -44.67 -1.07 -13.44
N ASP A 371 -45.06 -1.73 -14.52
CA ASP A 371 -45.58 -3.11 -14.57
C ASP A 371 -45.21 -3.87 -15.86
N VAL A 372 -44.98 -3.15 -16.97
CA VAL A 372 -44.68 -3.73 -18.30
C VAL A 372 -43.43 -3.11 -18.93
N VAL A 373 -42.72 -3.93 -19.71
CA VAL A 373 -41.64 -3.49 -20.62
C VAL A 373 -42.18 -3.47 -22.05
N THR A 374 -41.84 -2.42 -22.81
CA THR A 374 -42.08 -2.31 -24.25
C THR A 374 -40.75 -2.24 -25.00
N LEU A 375 -40.54 -3.06 -26.03
CA LEU A 375 -39.48 -2.87 -27.02
C LEU A 375 -40.08 -2.28 -28.30
N TYR A 376 -39.36 -1.37 -28.97
CA TYR A 376 -39.78 -0.71 -30.21
C TYR A 376 -38.88 -1.12 -31.39
N PHE A 377 -39.48 -1.24 -32.58
CA PHE A 377 -38.78 -1.55 -33.83
C PHE A 377 -39.37 -0.69 -34.95
N TYR A 378 -38.53 -0.02 -35.74
CA TYR A 378 -38.97 0.92 -36.77
C TYR A 378 -38.48 0.49 -38.17
N GLN A 379 -39.10 1.04 -39.21
CA GLN A 379 -38.68 0.84 -40.60
C GLN A 379 -38.50 -0.66 -40.97
N LYS A 380 -37.30 -1.09 -41.37
CA LYS A 380 -36.97 -2.48 -41.74
C LYS A 380 -36.88 -3.44 -40.54
N GLU A 381 -36.59 -2.92 -39.35
CA GLU A 381 -36.41 -3.70 -38.12
C GLU A 381 -37.70 -4.42 -37.71
N LYS A 382 -38.85 -3.88 -38.11
CA LYS A 382 -40.17 -4.51 -38.00
C LYS A 382 -40.24 -5.92 -38.60
N GLN A 383 -39.47 -6.16 -39.66
CA GLN A 383 -39.40 -7.43 -40.39
C GLN A 383 -38.12 -8.20 -40.02
N GLU A 384 -36.97 -7.52 -39.95
CA GLU A 384 -35.67 -8.16 -39.72
C GLU A 384 -35.44 -8.58 -38.25
N LEU A 385 -35.87 -7.75 -37.29
CA LEU A 385 -35.49 -7.88 -35.88
C LEU A 385 -36.66 -8.23 -34.97
N ALA A 386 -37.83 -7.63 -35.13
CA ALA A 386 -38.95 -7.84 -34.21
C ALA A 386 -39.34 -9.34 -34.05
N PRO A 387 -39.40 -10.18 -35.09
CA PRO A 387 -39.64 -11.63 -34.92
C PRO A 387 -38.51 -12.35 -34.16
N ARG A 388 -37.26 -11.95 -34.37
CA ARG A 388 -36.09 -12.52 -33.68
C ARG A 388 -36.08 -12.14 -32.20
N PHE A 389 -36.37 -10.88 -31.87
CA PHE A 389 -36.49 -10.41 -30.50
C PHE A 389 -37.67 -11.06 -29.77
N ALA A 390 -38.79 -11.32 -30.45
CA ALA A 390 -39.91 -12.03 -29.82
C ALA A 390 -39.50 -13.43 -29.34
N LEU A 391 -38.79 -14.21 -30.17
CA LEU A 391 -38.23 -15.51 -29.77
C LEU A 391 -37.20 -15.39 -28.63
N MET A 392 -36.34 -14.36 -28.65
CA MET A 392 -35.38 -14.10 -27.56
C MET A 392 -36.08 -13.77 -26.23
N VAL A 393 -37.12 -12.92 -26.26
CA VAL A 393 -37.90 -12.58 -25.05
C VAL A 393 -38.73 -13.76 -24.58
N GLU A 394 -39.32 -14.55 -25.50
CA GLU A 394 -40.12 -15.74 -25.18
C GLU A 394 -39.29 -16.76 -24.40
N LYS A 395 -38.09 -17.08 -24.91
CA LYS A 395 -37.08 -17.90 -24.21
C LYS A 395 -36.60 -17.27 -22.91
N MET A 396 -36.41 -15.95 -22.85
CA MET A 396 -35.97 -15.26 -21.63
C MET A 396 -37.03 -15.28 -20.52
N VAL A 397 -38.33 -15.35 -20.87
CA VAL A 397 -39.44 -15.44 -19.90
C VAL A 397 -40.00 -16.87 -19.74
N GLU A 398 -39.31 -17.85 -20.28
CA GLU A 398 -39.55 -19.27 -20.00
C GLU A 398 -39.24 -19.53 -18.51
N GLY A 399 -40.06 -20.34 -17.84
CA GLY A 399 -39.98 -20.53 -16.38
C GLY A 399 -40.61 -19.43 -15.52
N GLU A 400 -40.93 -18.22 -16.02
CA GLU A 400 -41.71 -17.19 -15.29
C GLU A 400 -43.22 -17.54 -15.18
N GLN A 401 -43.55 -18.84 -15.10
CA GLN A 401 -44.91 -19.36 -15.19
C GLN A 401 -45.38 -19.96 -13.87
N VAL A 402 -46.60 -19.60 -13.43
CA VAL A 402 -47.27 -20.27 -12.29
C VAL A 402 -47.98 -21.56 -12.74
N VAL A 403 -48.30 -21.67 -14.04
CA VAL A 403 -48.91 -22.84 -14.68
C VAL A 403 -48.20 -23.06 -16.01
N ALA A 404 -47.71 -24.27 -16.26
CA ALA A 404 -47.02 -24.62 -17.48
C ALA A 404 -47.96 -24.58 -18.71
N ARG A 405 -47.88 -23.50 -19.48
CA ARG A 405 -48.55 -23.34 -20.78
C ARG A 405 -47.59 -22.62 -21.75
N PRO A 406 -47.54 -22.99 -23.04
CA PRO A 406 -46.78 -22.24 -24.04
C PRO A 406 -47.16 -20.76 -23.99
N TYR A 407 -46.16 -19.88 -23.83
CA TYR A 407 -46.36 -18.43 -23.70
C TYR A 407 -45.79 -17.75 -24.93
N HIS A 408 -46.54 -17.79 -26.01
CA HIS A 408 -46.09 -17.23 -27.27
C HIS A 408 -46.06 -15.70 -27.22
N ILE A 409 -44.95 -15.09 -27.65
CA ILE A 409 -44.81 -13.65 -27.84
C ILE A 409 -44.91 -13.33 -29.33
N ALA A 410 -45.99 -12.65 -29.73
CA ALA A 410 -46.15 -12.12 -31.07
C ALA A 410 -45.76 -10.63 -31.14
N PRO A 411 -44.93 -10.19 -32.11
CA PRO A 411 -44.71 -8.77 -32.38
C PRO A 411 -46.02 -8.10 -32.84
N GLN A 412 -46.38 -6.97 -32.25
CA GLN A 412 -47.61 -6.23 -32.59
C GLN A 412 -47.29 -5.02 -33.47
N TYR A 413 -47.94 -4.91 -34.64
CA TYR A 413 -47.78 -3.77 -35.53
C TYR A 413 -48.74 -2.63 -35.16
N ILE A 414 -48.20 -1.44 -34.94
CA ILE A 414 -48.94 -0.21 -34.66
C ILE A 414 -48.89 0.67 -35.91
N GLU A 415 -49.90 0.52 -36.77
CA GLU A 415 -50.02 1.18 -38.06
C GLU A 415 -49.89 2.70 -37.97
N LYS A 416 -50.62 3.33 -37.05
CA LYS A 416 -50.65 4.78 -36.82
C LYS A 416 -49.28 5.41 -36.51
N GLU A 417 -48.34 4.63 -35.99
CA GLU A 417 -46.98 5.06 -35.68
C GLU A 417 -45.91 4.35 -36.55
N ASN A 418 -46.34 3.57 -37.55
CA ASN A 418 -45.50 2.81 -38.49
C ASN A 418 -44.39 1.98 -37.81
N LYS A 419 -44.68 1.42 -36.62
CA LYS A 419 -43.72 0.69 -35.76
C LYS A 419 -44.24 -0.67 -35.34
N THR A 420 -43.34 -1.59 -35.03
CA THR A 420 -43.68 -2.87 -34.38
C THR A 420 -43.23 -2.81 -32.92
N VAL A 421 -43.98 -3.42 -32.01
CA VAL A 421 -43.66 -3.47 -30.58
C VAL A 421 -43.70 -4.89 -30.03
N ILE A 422 -42.99 -5.10 -28.93
CA ILE A 422 -43.12 -6.28 -28.07
C ILE A 422 -43.38 -5.78 -26.65
N GLU A 423 -44.53 -6.11 -26.07
CA GLU A 423 -44.84 -5.78 -24.67
C GLU A 423 -44.85 -7.04 -23.79
N SER A 424 -44.19 -6.99 -22.62
CA SER A 424 -44.10 -8.13 -21.71
C SER A 424 -43.95 -7.72 -20.24
N VAL A 425 -44.91 -8.16 -19.42
CA VAL A 425 -44.91 -8.05 -17.95
C VAL A 425 -43.92 -9.04 -17.32
N ARG A 426 -43.65 -10.18 -17.98
CA ARG A 426 -42.63 -11.12 -17.49
C ARG A 426 -41.22 -10.58 -17.71
N LEU A 427 -40.96 -9.95 -18.87
CA LEU A 427 -39.67 -9.30 -19.13
C LEU A 427 -39.44 -8.13 -18.14
N TRP A 428 -40.48 -7.40 -17.74
CA TRP A 428 -40.38 -6.38 -16.69
C TRP A 428 -39.84 -6.94 -15.37
N ARG A 429 -40.33 -8.12 -14.92
CA ARG A 429 -39.82 -8.77 -13.70
C ARG A 429 -38.34 -9.11 -13.80
N ILE A 430 -37.91 -9.62 -14.95
CA ILE A 430 -36.52 -10.01 -15.18
C ILE A 430 -35.63 -8.77 -15.28
N ALA A 431 -36.03 -7.75 -16.03
CA ALA A 431 -35.35 -6.46 -16.09
C ALA A 431 -35.18 -5.85 -14.68
N TYR A 432 -36.20 -5.93 -13.82
CA TYR A 432 -36.13 -5.49 -12.43
C TYR A 432 -35.14 -6.31 -11.58
N ARG A 433 -35.03 -7.63 -11.77
CA ARG A 433 -33.98 -8.46 -11.13
C ARG A 433 -32.57 -8.10 -11.63
N TYR A 434 -32.44 -7.68 -12.89
CA TYR A 434 -31.25 -7.04 -13.44
C TYR A 434 -31.09 -5.57 -13.00
N GLY A 435 -31.96 -5.03 -12.13
CA GLY A 435 -31.87 -3.66 -11.61
C GLY A 435 -32.31 -2.54 -12.56
N LEU A 436 -32.89 -2.87 -13.72
CA LEU A 436 -33.49 -1.89 -14.63
C LEU A 436 -34.93 -1.59 -14.19
N SER A 437 -35.25 -0.31 -14.03
CA SER A 437 -36.58 0.18 -13.64
C SER A 437 -36.99 1.39 -14.49
N HIS A 438 -38.22 1.88 -14.31
CA HIS A 438 -38.67 3.14 -14.93
C HIS A 438 -37.73 4.32 -14.61
N GLU A 439 -37.21 4.37 -13.39
CA GLU A 439 -36.31 5.42 -12.89
C GLU A 439 -34.85 5.18 -13.34
N ASN A 440 -34.39 3.93 -13.28
CA ASN A 440 -33.01 3.53 -13.53
C ASN A 440 -32.84 2.75 -14.85
N LYS A 441 -33.58 3.13 -15.90
CA LYS A 441 -33.47 2.52 -17.24
C LYS A 441 -32.07 2.70 -17.84
N TYR A 442 -31.51 3.90 -17.74
CA TYR A 442 -30.30 4.28 -18.46
C TYR A 442 -29.01 3.93 -17.69
N GLN A 443 -28.75 2.64 -17.51
CA GLN A 443 -27.52 2.11 -16.93
C GLN A 443 -27.10 0.77 -17.55
N VAL A 444 -25.88 0.33 -17.23
CA VAL A 444 -25.45 -1.06 -17.41
C VAL A 444 -25.64 -1.77 -16.07
N PRO A 445 -26.45 -2.84 -15.99
CA PRO A 445 -26.56 -3.66 -14.78
C PRO A 445 -25.24 -4.22 -14.29
N GLU A 446 -25.09 -4.34 -12.96
CA GLU A 446 -23.92 -4.98 -12.36
C GLU A 446 -23.80 -6.47 -12.74
N ALA A 447 -24.94 -7.15 -12.95
CA ALA A 447 -24.98 -8.52 -13.46
C ALA A 447 -24.51 -8.65 -14.92
N ILE A 448 -24.43 -7.56 -15.69
CA ILE A 448 -23.74 -7.54 -16.99
C ILE A 448 -22.22 -7.42 -16.75
N PHE A 449 -21.77 -6.50 -15.87
CA PHE A 449 -20.34 -6.34 -15.54
C PHE A 449 -19.69 -7.62 -14.99
N ALA A 450 -20.37 -8.34 -14.09
CA ALA A 450 -19.95 -9.66 -13.59
C ALA A 450 -20.49 -10.84 -14.43
N GLY A 451 -21.08 -10.55 -15.60
CA GLY A 451 -21.68 -11.53 -16.50
C GLY A 451 -20.68 -12.14 -17.49
N SER A 452 -21.16 -13.12 -18.26
CA SER A 452 -20.42 -13.81 -19.31
C SER A 452 -20.04 -12.91 -20.49
N GLU A 453 -19.10 -13.38 -21.30
CA GLU A 453 -18.77 -12.71 -22.57
C GLU A 453 -20.03 -12.59 -23.43
N GLY A 454 -20.86 -13.64 -23.47
CA GLY A 454 -22.14 -13.64 -24.17
C GLY A 454 -23.03 -12.48 -23.75
N ILE A 455 -23.33 -12.32 -22.46
CA ILE A 455 -24.26 -11.28 -22.01
C ILE A 455 -23.68 -9.86 -22.13
N GLN A 456 -22.37 -9.67 -21.92
CA GLN A 456 -21.70 -8.38 -22.17
C GLN A 456 -21.69 -8.02 -23.67
N ARG A 457 -21.33 -8.97 -24.53
CA ARG A 457 -21.32 -8.81 -25.99
C ARG A 457 -22.73 -8.52 -26.51
N GLY A 458 -23.72 -9.25 -25.99
CA GLY A 458 -25.13 -9.06 -26.33
C GLY A 458 -25.65 -7.69 -25.93
N PHE A 459 -25.33 -7.21 -24.73
CA PHE A 459 -25.72 -5.87 -24.26
C PHE A 459 -25.15 -4.77 -25.15
N LEU A 460 -23.86 -4.86 -25.48
CA LEU A 460 -23.22 -3.95 -26.44
C LEU A 460 -23.86 -4.05 -27.84
N GLN A 461 -24.09 -5.26 -28.34
CA GLN A 461 -24.69 -5.48 -29.65
C GLN A 461 -26.11 -4.91 -29.71
N GLY A 462 -26.93 -5.07 -28.66
CA GLY A 462 -28.27 -4.50 -28.55
C GLY A 462 -28.26 -2.97 -28.57
N ILE A 463 -27.53 -2.33 -27.64
CA ILE A 463 -27.57 -0.86 -27.47
C ILE A 463 -26.94 -0.08 -28.65
N PHE A 464 -25.93 -0.66 -29.32
CA PHE A 464 -25.41 -0.08 -30.56
C PHE A 464 -26.31 -0.40 -31.78
N SER A 465 -27.15 -1.44 -31.71
CA SER A 465 -28.12 -1.69 -32.79
C SER A 465 -29.32 -0.78 -32.71
N SER A 466 -29.78 -0.34 -31.54
CA SER A 466 -30.75 0.75 -31.39
C SER A 466 -30.11 2.13 -31.70
N ASP A 467 -29.52 2.77 -30.69
CA ASP A 467 -29.05 4.16 -30.69
C ASP A 467 -27.70 4.36 -31.40
N GLY A 468 -27.07 3.28 -31.88
CA GLY A 468 -25.80 3.33 -32.57
C GLY A 468 -25.92 3.65 -34.07
N THR A 469 -24.99 4.47 -34.57
CA THR A 469 -24.93 4.92 -35.97
C THR A 469 -23.52 4.77 -36.54
N VAL A 470 -23.41 4.52 -37.84
CA VAL A 470 -22.13 4.46 -38.59
C VAL A 470 -22.07 5.65 -39.56
N ILE A 471 -21.14 6.58 -39.32
CA ILE A 471 -21.00 7.83 -40.09
C ILE A 471 -19.54 8.25 -40.29
N GLY A 472 -19.25 8.83 -41.45
CA GLY A 472 -17.96 9.40 -41.83
C GLY A 472 -17.67 9.32 -43.32
N THR A 473 -16.46 9.73 -43.71
CA THR A 473 -15.83 9.45 -45.02
C THR A 473 -14.38 9.05 -44.77
N ILE A 474 -13.63 8.62 -45.80
CA ILE A 474 -12.19 8.34 -45.66
C ILE A 474 -11.45 9.60 -45.16
N GLU A 475 -11.72 10.74 -45.80
CA GLU A 475 -11.11 12.05 -45.53
C GLU A 475 -11.42 12.58 -44.12
N LYS A 476 -12.68 12.44 -43.68
CA LYS A 476 -13.18 13.00 -42.41
C LYS A 476 -13.11 12.00 -41.25
N GLY A 477 -12.63 10.78 -41.52
CA GLY A 477 -12.61 9.65 -40.61
C GLY A 477 -13.97 8.97 -40.48
N VAL A 478 -13.97 7.63 -40.48
CA VAL A 478 -15.14 6.80 -40.18
C VAL A 478 -15.28 6.65 -38.66
N SER A 479 -16.52 6.66 -38.17
CA SER A 479 -16.84 6.49 -36.76
C SER A 479 -18.14 5.71 -36.54
N ILE A 480 -18.16 4.89 -35.49
CA ILE A 480 -19.40 4.37 -34.89
C ILE A 480 -19.72 5.27 -33.70
N ARG A 481 -20.99 5.68 -33.54
CA ARG A 481 -21.40 6.58 -32.46
C ARG A 481 -22.67 6.11 -31.77
N LEU A 482 -22.63 6.10 -30.44
CA LEU A 482 -23.78 5.87 -29.56
C LEU A 482 -24.14 7.21 -28.89
N THR A 483 -25.39 7.65 -29.01
CA THR A 483 -25.86 8.92 -28.41
C THR A 483 -26.63 8.66 -27.12
N SER A 484 -26.46 9.50 -26.09
CA SER A 484 -27.33 9.43 -24.90
C SER A 484 -27.44 10.76 -24.17
N ILE A 485 -28.59 10.99 -23.54
CA ILE A 485 -28.84 12.06 -22.55
C ILE A 485 -28.24 11.73 -21.16
N LYS A 486 -27.73 10.52 -20.93
CA LYS A 486 -27.10 10.12 -19.65
C LYS A 486 -25.62 9.79 -19.85
N LYS A 487 -24.74 10.72 -19.48
CA LYS A 487 -23.28 10.55 -19.45
C LYS A 487 -22.84 9.29 -18.67
N SER A 488 -23.53 8.96 -17.58
CA SER A 488 -23.27 7.76 -16.76
C SER A 488 -23.39 6.46 -17.55
N LEU A 489 -24.43 6.32 -18.39
CA LEU A 489 -24.61 5.16 -19.26
C LEU A 489 -23.44 5.02 -20.24
N LEU A 490 -23.01 6.12 -20.86
CA LEU A 490 -21.87 6.08 -21.79
C LEU A 490 -20.56 5.70 -21.12
N ILE A 491 -20.31 6.16 -19.88
CA ILE A 491 -19.12 5.74 -19.11
C ILE A 491 -19.18 4.24 -18.77
N SER A 492 -20.36 3.71 -18.43
CA SER A 492 -20.54 2.28 -18.19
C SER A 492 -20.37 1.44 -19.46
N VAL A 493 -20.88 1.91 -20.60
CA VAL A 493 -20.65 1.27 -21.91
C VAL A 493 -19.18 1.34 -22.33
N GLN A 494 -18.50 2.46 -22.08
CA GLN A 494 -17.05 2.62 -22.32
C GLN A 494 -16.23 1.60 -21.52
N ARG A 495 -16.62 1.31 -20.26
CA ARG A 495 -15.98 0.27 -19.43
C ARG A 495 -16.20 -1.15 -19.99
N LEU A 496 -17.40 -1.48 -20.46
CA LEU A 496 -17.65 -2.76 -21.15
C LEU A 496 -16.84 -2.89 -22.44
N LEU A 497 -16.83 -1.85 -23.29
CA LEU A 497 -16.06 -1.85 -24.55
C LEU A 497 -14.56 -2.06 -24.30
N LEU A 498 -14.01 -1.41 -23.26
CA LEU A 498 -12.62 -1.59 -22.86
C LEU A 498 -12.31 -3.02 -22.37
N ASN A 499 -13.29 -3.74 -21.80
CA ASN A 499 -13.15 -5.15 -21.43
C ASN A 499 -12.84 -6.02 -22.67
N PHE A 500 -13.53 -5.75 -23.78
CA PHE A 500 -13.25 -6.30 -25.12
C PHE A 500 -12.04 -5.67 -25.84
N GLY A 501 -11.27 -4.78 -25.18
CA GLY A 501 -10.14 -4.07 -25.78
C GLY A 501 -10.52 -3.04 -26.86
N ILE A 502 -11.79 -2.63 -26.92
CA ILE A 502 -12.33 -1.63 -27.86
C ILE A 502 -12.24 -0.25 -27.20
N PHE A 503 -11.32 0.60 -27.65
CA PHE A 503 -11.27 1.97 -27.16
C PHE A 503 -12.39 2.81 -27.75
N SER A 504 -13.00 3.62 -26.90
CA SER A 504 -14.00 4.63 -27.26
C SER A 504 -13.73 5.95 -26.55
N LYS A 505 -14.31 7.03 -27.08
CA LYS A 505 -14.20 8.37 -26.53
C LYS A 505 -15.57 9.03 -26.35
N ILE A 506 -15.80 9.60 -25.17
CA ILE A 506 -17.01 10.38 -24.88
C ILE A 506 -16.80 11.86 -25.26
N TYR A 507 -17.77 12.43 -25.94
CA TYR A 507 -17.90 13.85 -26.27
C TYR A 507 -19.14 14.40 -25.58
N GLU A 508 -18.96 15.39 -24.71
CA GLU A 508 -20.06 15.96 -23.92
C GLU A 508 -20.75 17.13 -24.64
N ASN A 509 -22.06 17.30 -24.35
CA ASN A 509 -22.88 18.44 -24.80
C ASN A 509 -22.81 18.70 -26.32
N ARG A 510 -22.77 17.62 -27.13
CA ARG A 510 -22.61 17.67 -28.59
C ARG A 510 -23.75 18.37 -29.31
N ARG A 511 -24.93 18.38 -28.69
CA ARG A 511 -25.81 19.55 -28.69
C ARG A 511 -26.08 19.93 -27.23
N GLN A 512 -26.13 21.23 -26.96
CA GLN A 512 -26.55 21.78 -25.67
C GLN A 512 -28.03 21.50 -25.39
N GLU A 513 -28.50 21.83 -24.19
CA GLU A 513 -29.93 21.88 -23.89
C GLU A 513 -30.63 22.99 -24.69
N GLY A 514 -31.92 22.83 -24.99
CA GLY A 514 -32.72 23.89 -25.62
C GLY A 514 -33.98 23.39 -26.32
N LYS A 515 -34.86 24.34 -26.69
CA LYS A 515 -36.07 24.07 -27.48
C LYS A 515 -35.70 23.67 -28.92
N ARG A 516 -36.23 22.56 -29.41
CA ARG A 516 -36.02 22.07 -30.79
C ARG A 516 -37.29 21.53 -31.39
N PHE A 517 -37.46 21.73 -32.69
CA PHE A 517 -38.45 20.99 -33.46
C PHE A 517 -37.97 19.54 -33.63
N LEU A 518 -38.77 18.59 -33.16
CA LEU A 518 -38.62 17.16 -33.37
C LEU A 518 -39.91 16.60 -34.00
N PRO A 519 -39.87 15.44 -34.67
CA PRO A 519 -41.07 14.75 -35.13
C PRO A 519 -42.09 14.56 -34.01
N ASP A 520 -43.35 14.87 -34.27
CA ASP A 520 -44.44 14.83 -33.28
C ASP A 520 -45.13 13.46 -33.13
N GLY A 521 -44.64 12.46 -33.86
CA GLY A 521 -45.24 11.12 -33.96
C GLY A 521 -46.46 11.04 -34.90
N ARG A 522 -46.77 12.11 -35.64
CA ARG A 522 -47.93 12.21 -36.56
C ARG A 522 -47.55 12.74 -37.95
N GLY A 523 -46.25 12.84 -38.24
CA GLY A 523 -45.71 13.39 -39.49
C GLY A 523 -45.42 14.89 -39.44
N GLY A 524 -45.77 15.58 -38.35
CA GLY A 524 -45.46 17.00 -38.13
C GLY A 524 -44.17 17.22 -37.35
N LEU A 525 -43.82 18.49 -37.16
CA LEU A 525 -42.75 18.93 -36.26
C LEU A 525 -43.34 19.71 -35.09
N LYS A 526 -42.99 19.32 -33.86
CA LYS A 526 -43.41 20.00 -32.63
C LYS A 526 -42.19 20.45 -31.83
N LEU A 527 -42.33 21.56 -31.10
CA LEU A 527 -41.26 22.13 -30.28
C LEU A 527 -41.18 21.41 -28.93
N TYR A 528 -40.04 20.76 -28.64
CA TYR A 528 -39.76 20.06 -27.39
C TYR A 528 -38.57 20.70 -26.66
N ASN A 529 -38.64 20.77 -25.33
CA ASN A 529 -37.47 21.04 -24.49
C ASN A 529 -36.54 19.81 -24.55
N CYS A 530 -35.40 19.92 -25.23
CA CYS A 530 -34.46 18.84 -25.40
C CYS A 530 -33.28 19.02 -24.46
N GLN A 531 -33.02 18.03 -23.59
CA GLN A 531 -31.81 17.98 -22.77
C GLN A 531 -30.54 17.97 -23.66
N ALA A 532 -29.41 18.35 -23.07
CA ALA A 532 -28.11 18.15 -23.71
C ALA A 532 -27.87 16.64 -23.96
N TYR A 533 -27.16 16.30 -25.04
CA TYR A 533 -26.76 14.92 -25.30
C TYR A 533 -25.26 14.77 -25.54
N HIS A 534 -24.77 13.58 -25.19
CA HIS A 534 -23.39 13.17 -25.26
C HIS A 534 -23.24 12.09 -26.35
N GLU A 535 -22.11 12.06 -27.06
CA GLU A 535 -21.77 10.97 -27.99
C GLU A 535 -20.64 10.12 -27.40
N LEU A 536 -20.78 8.80 -27.37
CA LEU A 536 -19.65 7.88 -27.28
C LEU A 536 -19.25 7.47 -28.70
N VAL A 537 -17.97 7.60 -29.01
CA VAL A 537 -17.42 7.44 -30.37
C VAL A 537 -16.34 6.36 -30.38
N ILE A 538 -16.51 5.36 -31.25
CA ILE A 538 -15.50 4.37 -31.63
C ILE A 538 -14.96 4.77 -33.01
N SER A 539 -13.65 4.69 -33.20
CA SER A 539 -12.96 5.04 -34.45
C SER A 539 -11.66 4.22 -34.59
N LYS A 540 -10.87 4.46 -35.65
CA LYS A 540 -9.56 3.82 -35.83
C LYS A 540 -9.67 2.28 -35.87
N GLU A 541 -8.63 1.53 -35.52
CA GLU A 541 -8.65 0.05 -35.52
C GLU A 541 -9.76 -0.55 -34.62
N ASN A 542 -10.28 0.22 -33.66
CA ASN A 542 -11.39 -0.21 -32.81
C ASN A 542 -12.71 -0.39 -33.61
N LEU A 543 -12.80 0.15 -34.83
CA LEU A 543 -13.86 -0.19 -35.80
C LEU A 543 -13.80 -1.66 -36.24
N ILE A 544 -12.60 -2.21 -36.46
CA ILE A 544 -12.40 -3.62 -36.81
C ILE A 544 -12.74 -4.49 -35.60
N LYS A 545 -12.19 -4.14 -34.43
CA LYS A 545 -12.49 -4.87 -33.17
C LYS A 545 -13.99 -4.89 -32.89
N PHE A 546 -14.68 -3.76 -33.02
CA PHE A 546 -16.14 -3.71 -32.87
C PHE A 546 -16.83 -4.57 -33.93
N SER A 547 -16.46 -4.46 -35.21
CA SER A 547 -17.10 -5.22 -36.30
C SER A 547 -17.02 -6.74 -36.13
N GLY A 548 -15.89 -7.24 -35.61
CA GLY A 548 -15.66 -8.67 -35.37
C GLY A 548 -16.13 -9.19 -34.01
N LEU A 549 -16.02 -8.41 -32.93
CA LEU A 549 -16.35 -8.85 -31.57
C LEU A 549 -17.80 -8.54 -31.16
N VAL A 550 -18.42 -7.49 -31.72
CA VAL A 550 -19.76 -7.01 -31.30
C VAL A 550 -20.72 -6.91 -32.50
N GLY A 551 -20.37 -6.13 -33.52
CA GLY A 551 -21.18 -5.90 -34.71
C GLY A 551 -22.54 -5.21 -34.44
N PHE A 552 -23.38 -5.17 -35.47
CA PHE A 552 -24.78 -4.75 -35.39
C PHE A 552 -25.74 -5.92 -35.64
N LEU A 553 -26.98 -5.81 -35.17
CA LEU A 553 -28.06 -6.77 -35.43
C LEU A 553 -28.69 -6.58 -36.82
N GLN A 554 -28.79 -5.33 -37.29
CA GLN A 554 -29.25 -5.01 -38.64
C GLN A 554 -28.13 -5.25 -39.66
N GLN A 555 -28.41 -6.06 -40.68
CA GLN A 555 -27.50 -6.34 -41.78
C GLN A 555 -27.11 -5.06 -42.53
N GLU A 556 -28.00 -4.06 -42.61
CA GLU A 556 -27.69 -2.76 -43.25
C GLU A 556 -26.63 -1.98 -42.46
N LYS A 557 -26.74 -1.86 -41.14
CA LYS A 557 -25.73 -1.17 -40.29
C LYS A 557 -24.38 -1.91 -40.36
N GLN A 558 -24.40 -3.24 -40.34
CA GLN A 558 -23.19 -4.08 -40.43
C GLN A 558 -22.53 -4.00 -41.82
N ASN A 559 -23.29 -4.10 -42.91
CA ASN A 559 -22.78 -3.95 -44.28
C ASN A 559 -22.19 -2.55 -44.49
N LYS A 560 -22.83 -1.50 -43.97
CA LYS A 560 -22.33 -0.12 -44.03
C LYS A 560 -20.98 0.04 -43.32
N LEU A 561 -20.81 -0.60 -42.15
CA LEU A 561 -19.51 -0.62 -41.46
C LEU A 561 -18.45 -1.36 -42.30
N GLN A 562 -18.78 -2.53 -42.86
CA GLN A 562 -17.86 -3.30 -43.69
C GLN A 562 -17.48 -2.56 -44.99
N SER A 563 -18.42 -1.89 -45.65
CA SER A 563 -18.14 -1.07 -46.85
C SER A 563 -17.26 0.14 -46.56
N PHE A 564 -17.27 0.65 -45.32
CA PHE A 564 -16.31 1.68 -44.90
C PHE A 564 -14.94 1.07 -44.55
N LEU A 565 -14.88 -0.12 -43.97
CA LEU A 565 -13.63 -0.81 -43.65
C LEU A 565 -12.87 -1.24 -44.91
N SER A 566 -13.56 -1.72 -45.95
CA SER A 566 -12.94 -2.14 -47.23
C SER A 566 -12.29 -1.00 -48.03
N LEU A 567 -12.60 0.27 -47.71
CA LEU A 567 -11.94 1.44 -48.31
C LEU A 567 -10.54 1.69 -47.75
N TYR A 568 -10.18 1.13 -46.58
CA TYR A 568 -8.89 1.33 -45.94
C TYR A 568 -7.81 0.39 -46.49
N ARG A 569 -7.11 0.79 -47.55
CA ARG A 569 -6.00 0.02 -48.20
C ARG A 569 -4.88 -0.49 -47.27
N ARG A 570 -4.72 0.08 -46.07
CA ARG A 570 -3.74 -0.36 -45.04
C ARG A 570 -4.39 -0.60 -43.67
N GLY A 571 -5.71 -0.76 -43.63
CA GLY A 571 -6.52 -0.68 -42.41
C GLY A 571 -6.65 0.74 -41.85
N PRO A 572 -7.57 0.98 -40.91
CA PRO A 572 -7.60 2.21 -40.11
C PRO A 572 -6.34 2.35 -39.25
N TYR A 573 -5.99 3.58 -38.85
CA TYR A 573 -4.88 3.83 -37.93
C TYR A 573 -4.99 3.02 -36.63
N LYS A 574 -3.86 2.60 -36.06
CA LYS A 574 -3.80 1.98 -34.74
C LYS A 574 -4.04 2.99 -33.61
N GLU A 575 -4.46 2.51 -32.44
CA GLU A 575 -4.72 3.32 -31.25
C GLU A 575 -4.14 2.64 -30.00
N LYS A 576 -3.17 3.30 -29.38
CA LYS A 576 -2.55 2.82 -28.14
C LYS A 576 -3.56 2.77 -26.98
N PRO A 577 -3.34 1.90 -25.98
CA PRO A 577 -4.12 1.84 -24.73
C PRO A 577 -3.85 3.03 -23.79
N GLU A 578 -4.06 4.27 -24.28
CA GLU A 578 -3.62 5.50 -23.61
C GLU A 578 -4.72 6.57 -23.55
N ALA A 579 -5.29 6.79 -22.37
CA ALA A 579 -6.13 7.95 -22.10
C ALA A 579 -5.28 9.20 -21.78
N THR A 580 -5.81 10.39 -22.03
CA THR A 580 -5.15 11.68 -21.84
C THR A 580 -5.72 12.35 -20.59
N PHE A 581 -4.92 12.58 -19.56
CA PHE A 581 -5.38 13.25 -18.33
C PHE A 581 -5.89 14.67 -18.63
N LEU A 582 -7.09 14.99 -18.14
CA LEU A 582 -7.77 16.27 -18.36
C LEU A 582 -7.77 17.14 -17.09
N LYS A 583 -8.18 16.56 -15.96
CA LYS A 583 -8.26 17.21 -14.65
C LYS A 583 -8.39 16.18 -13.51
N LEU A 584 -8.04 16.62 -12.31
CA LEU A 584 -8.33 15.94 -11.05
C LEU A 584 -9.27 16.85 -10.25
N GLU A 585 -10.48 16.39 -9.93
CA GLU A 585 -11.48 17.17 -9.18
C GLU A 585 -11.53 16.68 -7.73
N LYS A 586 -11.53 17.58 -6.75
CA LYS A 586 -11.65 17.22 -5.33
C LYS A 586 -13.12 16.91 -5.01
N GLU A 587 -13.37 15.77 -4.37
CA GLU A 587 -14.73 15.36 -3.94
C GLU A 587 -14.86 15.40 -2.41
N GLU A 588 -15.79 14.62 -1.86
CA GLU A 588 -15.96 14.42 -0.42
C GLU A 588 -14.94 13.41 0.18
N ILE A 589 -15.13 13.04 1.44
CA ILE A 589 -14.32 12.04 2.15
C ILE A 589 -15.08 10.72 2.19
N GLU A 590 -14.53 9.67 1.59
CA GLU A 590 -15.17 8.35 1.49
C GLU A 590 -14.22 7.24 1.97
N GLU A 591 -14.78 6.06 2.21
CA GLU A 591 -14.04 4.82 2.46
C GLU A 591 -13.22 4.44 1.24
N VAL A 592 -11.92 4.24 1.45
CA VAL A 592 -10.99 3.82 0.41
C VAL A 592 -10.42 2.44 0.69
N PHE A 593 -10.34 1.66 -0.38
CA PHE A 593 -10.01 0.25 -0.41
C PHE A 593 -8.74 0.06 -1.25
N ASP A 594 -8.10 -1.09 -1.06
CA ASP A 594 -6.77 -1.35 -1.58
C ASP A 594 -6.52 -2.85 -1.70
N ILE A 595 -5.62 -3.24 -2.61
CA ILE A 595 -5.23 -4.64 -2.85
C ILE A 595 -3.74 -4.74 -3.15
N THR A 596 -3.14 -5.85 -2.73
CA THR A 596 -1.83 -6.27 -3.22
C THR A 596 -2.05 -7.38 -4.24
N VAL A 597 -1.95 -7.07 -5.53
CA VAL A 597 -1.83 -8.03 -6.64
C VAL A 597 -0.37 -8.45 -6.81
N GLU A 598 -0.08 -9.72 -6.54
CA GLU A 598 1.20 -10.36 -6.81
C GLU A 598 1.43 -10.41 -8.34
N GLY A 599 2.67 -10.40 -8.79
CA GLY A 599 3.05 -10.44 -10.22
C GLY A 599 3.26 -9.05 -10.80
N ILE A 600 2.20 -8.23 -10.77
CA ILE A 600 2.13 -7.01 -11.58
C ILE A 600 2.13 -5.71 -10.78
N HIS A 601 2.16 -5.80 -9.44
CA HIS A 601 1.87 -4.78 -8.42
C HIS A 601 0.91 -3.65 -8.83
N GLY A 602 -0.12 -4.02 -9.60
CA GLY A 602 -1.15 -3.11 -10.05
C GLY A 602 -2.37 -3.83 -10.59
N PHE A 603 -3.43 -3.08 -10.86
CA PHE A 603 -4.72 -3.62 -11.27
C PHE A 603 -5.48 -2.67 -12.20
N SER A 604 -6.45 -3.22 -12.93
CA SER A 604 -7.44 -2.41 -13.65
C SER A 604 -8.42 -1.82 -12.63
N ALA A 605 -8.41 -0.50 -12.48
CA ALA A 605 -9.33 0.26 -11.64
C ALA A 605 -10.22 1.11 -12.56
N ASN A 606 -11.46 0.68 -12.76
CA ASN A 606 -12.40 1.26 -13.73
C ASN A 606 -11.84 1.32 -15.18
N GLY A 607 -10.87 0.47 -15.51
CA GLY A 607 -10.18 0.45 -16.81
C GLY A 607 -8.83 1.19 -16.86
N LEU A 608 -8.51 2.01 -15.85
CA LEU A 608 -7.21 2.67 -15.74
C LEU A 608 -6.26 1.74 -14.96
N LEU A 609 -5.01 1.61 -15.39
CA LEU A 609 -4.02 0.77 -14.71
C LEU A 609 -3.39 1.53 -13.54
N VAL A 610 -3.45 0.97 -12.32
CA VAL A 610 -3.03 1.61 -11.06
C VAL A 610 -2.27 0.67 -10.12
N SER A 611 -1.61 1.18 -9.07
CA SER A 611 -0.60 0.50 -8.23
C SER A 611 -1.08 -0.10 -6.89
N ASN A 612 -0.35 -1.10 -6.37
CA ASN A 612 -0.39 -1.63 -4.99
C ASN A 612 0.48 -0.82 -3.96
N CYS A 613 0.73 -1.46 -2.80
CA CYS A 613 1.17 -1.00 -1.48
C CYS A 613 1.91 -2.10 -0.62
N GLY A 614 2.85 -1.73 0.29
CA GLY A 614 3.64 -2.54 1.27
C GLY A 614 3.75 -1.96 2.73
N GLU A 615 4.79 -2.21 3.54
CA GLU A 615 5.04 -1.59 4.90
C GLU A 615 6.50 -1.89 5.40
N GLU A 616 7.23 -1.24 6.35
CA GLU A 616 7.16 -0.02 7.23
C GLU A 616 8.59 0.65 7.36
N GLY A 617 8.78 1.91 7.83
CA GLY A 617 10.09 2.64 7.72
C GLY A 617 10.45 3.81 8.70
N LEU A 618 11.55 4.55 8.42
CA LEU A 618 12.04 5.72 9.20
C LEU A 618 12.17 7.05 8.39
N PRO A 619 12.07 8.23 9.05
CA PRO A 619 12.33 9.55 8.44
C PRO A 619 13.80 10.01 8.57
N PRO A 620 14.24 11.04 7.82
CA PRO A 620 15.55 11.67 8.02
C PRO A 620 15.73 12.21 9.45
N TRP A 621 16.94 12.02 10.00
CA TRP A 621 17.29 12.25 11.41
C TRP A 621 16.50 11.43 12.44
N GLY A 622 15.73 10.43 12.01
CA GLY A 622 15.02 9.50 12.91
C GLY A 622 15.99 8.58 13.66
N VAL A 623 15.66 8.26 14.92
CA VAL A 623 16.52 7.47 15.82
C VAL A 623 15.78 6.37 16.59
N CYS A 624 16.50 5.32 16.94
CA CYS A 624 15.95 4.17 17.67
C CYS A 624 16.35 4.18 19.15
N ASN A 625 15.44 4.69 19.99
CA ASN A 625 15.49 4.58 21.45
C ASN A 625 14.90 3.23 21.89
N LEU A 626 15.72 2.17 21.87
CA LEU A 626 15.25 0.79 22.03
C LEU A 626 15.20 0.33 23.50
N GLY A 627 14.28 -0.59 23.78
CA GLY A 627 14.19 -1.32 25.04
C GLY A 627 13.31 -2.56 24.87
N SER A 628 13.63 -3.65 25.57
CA SER A 628 12.98 -4.94 25.35
C SER A 628 12.53 -5.58 26.66
N ILE A 629 11.26 -5.99 26.72
CA ILE A 629 10.73 -6.78 27.84
C ILE A 629 11.14 -8.24 27.66
N ASN A 630 11.78 -8.84 28.66
CA ASN A 630 12.10 -10.26 28.65
C ASN A 630 10.87 -11.07 29.07
N LEU A 631 10.18 -11.63 28.08
CA LEU A 631 8.98 -12.43 28.27
C LEU A 631 9.28 -13.72 29.07
N SER A 632 10.45 -14.31 28.85
CA SER A 632 10.94 -15.52 29.52
C SER A 632 11.07 -15.34 31.04
N ALA A 633 11.33 -14.11 31.51
CA ALA A 633 11.42 -13.73 32.91
C ALA A 633 10.05 -13.51 33.60
N LEU A 634 8.94 -13.56 32.84
CA LEU A 634 7.58 -13.35 33.35
C LEU A 634 6.75 -14.64 33.42
N VAL A 635 7.31 -15.78 33.02
CA VAL A 635 6.72 -17.11 33.26
C VAL A 635 7.14 -17.62 34.64
N LYS A 636 6.17 -18.01 35.48
CA LYS A 636 6.39 -18.66 36.77
C LYS A 636 6.15 -20.17 36.64
N GLY A 637 7.14 -20.97 37.00
CA GLY A 637 7.10 -22.43 37.11
C GLY A 637 8.24 -22.88 38.03
N LYS A 638 8.19 -24.12 38.53
CA LYS A 638 9.29 -24.69 39.34
C LYS A 638 10.32 -25.41 38.48
N ASP A 639 9.84 -26.06 37.43
CA ASP A 639 10.58 -26.93 36.52
C ASP A 639 10.23 -26.57 35.06
N ILE A 640 10.93 -27.14 34.09
CA ILE A 640 10.60 -27.04 32.66
C ILE A 640 9.54 -28.07 32.25
N ASP A 641 9.45 -29.20 32.97
CA ASP A 641 8.44 -30.25 32.77
C ASP A 641 7.07 -29.89 33.37
N GLU A 642 7.00 -28.87 34.24
CA GLU A 642 5.74 -28.29 34.71
C GLU A 642 5.30 -27.14 33.79
N LYS A 643 4.05 -27.17 33.30
CA LYS A 643 3.50 -26.06 32.50
C LYS A 643 3.44 -24.77 33.31
N GLY A 644 4.28 -23.80 32.94
CA GLY A 644 4.37 -22.51 33.62
C GLY A 644 3.14 -21.62 33.44
N LYS A 645 3.08 -20.54 34.23
CA LYS A 645 2.02 -19.52 34.21
C LYS A 645 2.59 -18.14 33.96
N PHE A 646 2.14 -17.47 32.89
CA PHE A 646 2.59 -16.12 32.52
C PHE A 646 1.96 -15.04 33.42
N ASP A 647 2.79 -14.11 33.92
CA ASP A 647 2.33 -13.01 34.78
C ASP A 647 2.03 -11.73 33.97
N PHE A 648 0.79 -11.67 33.45
CA PHE A 648 0.26 -10.50 32.75
C PHE A 648 0.22 -9.22 33.62
N ASN A 649 0.16 -9.33 34.96
CA ASN A 649 0.15 -8.16 35.85
C ASN A 649 1.56 -7.57 36.00
N ALA A 650 2.57 -8.44 36.14
CA ALA A 650 3.98 -8.02 36.07
C ALA A 650 4.28 -7.37 34.72
N LEU A 651 3.85 -7.97 33.60
CA LEU A 651 4.00 -7.40 32.27
C LEU A 651 3.39 -5.99 32.18
N LYS A 652 2.13 -5.82 32.62
CA LYS A 652 1.44 -4.52 32.62
C LYS A 652 2.25 -3.45 33.35
N ASN A 653 2.73 -3.75 34.55
CA ASN A 653 3.55 -2.83 35.34
C ASN A 653 4.89 -2.50 34.67
N ILE A 654 5.55 -3.49 34.08
CA ILE A 654 6.84 -3.31 33.38
C ILE A 654 6.67 -2.43 32.13
N VAL A 655 5.61 -2.62 31.33
CA VAL A 655 5.31 -1.77 30.17
C VAL A 655 5.23 -0.30 30.57
N ARG A 656 4.49 0.04 31.63
CA ARG A 656 4.40 1.42 32.14
C ARG A 656 5.77 1.99 32.50
N ILE A 657 6.56 1.24 33.27
CA ILE A 657 7.88 1.68 33.74
C ILE A 657 8.85 1.83 32.57
N ALA A 658 8.84 0.90 31.60
CA ALA A 658 9.66 0.94 30.40
C ALA A 658 9.36 2.16 29.52
N VAL A 659 8.08 2.48 29.28
CA VAL A 659 7.67 3.68 28.53
C VAL A 659 8.23 4.96 29.19
N ARG A 660 8.14 5.08 30.52
CA ARG A 660 8.69 6.26 31.22
C ARG A 660 10.21 6.29 31.21
N PHE A 661 10.85 5.13 31.38
CA PHE A 661 12.29 4.98 31.31
C PHE A 661 12.82 5.46 29.95
N GLN A 662 12.20 5.03 28.84
CA GLN A 662 12.59 5.46 27.50
C GLN A 662 12.27 6.94 27.26
N ASP A 663 11.13 7.47 27.74
CA ASP A 663 10.84 8.91 27.67
C ASP A 663 11.85 9.77 28.45
N ASN A 664 12.36 9.29 29.57
CA ASN A 664 13.45 9.97 30.29
C ASN A 664 14.77 9.87 29.52
N VAL A 665 15.08 8.76 28.85
CA VAL A 665 16.26 8.68 27.95
C VAL A 665 16.20 9.72 26.82
N VAL A 666 15.00 10.09 26.32
CA VAL A 666 14.85 11.21 25.36
C VAL A 666 15.30 12.54 25.96
N ASP A 667 15.12 12.76 27.27
CA ASP A 667 15.56 13.96 27.98
C ASP A 667 17.04 13.90 28.42
N MET A 668 17.72 12.74 28.28
CA MET A 668 19.12 12.54 28.69
C MET A 668 20.14 12.56 27.55
N ASP A 669 19.76 12.18 26.33
CA ASP A 669 20.71 12.00 25.24
C ASP A 669 21.48 13.30 24.93
N PRO A 670 22.81 13.26 24.69
CA PRO A 670 23.58 14.47 24.41
C PRO A 670 23.28 15.10 23.03
N TYR A 671 22.56 14.41 22.14
CA TYR A 671 22.20 14.87 20.79
C TYR A 671 23.38 15.30 19.92
N ILE A 672 24.11 14.30 19.41
CA ILE A 672 25.28 14.40 18.52
C ILE A 672 25.12 15.45 17.41
N PHE A 673 23.92 15.59 16.84
CA PHE A 673 23.59 16.62 15.86
C PHE A 673 22.26 17.30 16.16
N GLU A 674 22.22 18.59 15.87
CA GLU A 674 21.04 19.46 15.99
C GLU A 674 19.84 18.97 15.17
N GLY A 675 20.07 18.31 14.03
CA GLY A 675 18.99 17.67 13.26
C GLY A 675 18.30 16.53 14.02
N ILE A 676 19.08 15.75 14.78
CA ILE A 676 18.56 14.68 15.65
C ILE A 676 17.79 15.30 16.82
N ARG A 677 18.35 16.34 17.46
CA ARG A 677 17.68 17.09 18.53
C ARG A 677 16.31 17.62 18.09
N LYS A 678 16.26 18.31 16.95
CA LYS A 678 15.04 18.88 16.36
C LYS A 678 14.00 17.82 16.01
N THR A 679 14.42 16.67 15.48
CA THR A 679 13.51 15.56 15.15
C THR A 679 13.00 14.85 16.40
N GLN A 680 13.88 14.52 17.35
CA GLN A 680 13.57 13.60 18.46
C GLN A 680 13.14 14.30 19.75
N LEU A 681 13.90 15.28 20.25
CA LEU A 681 13.57 15.98 21.50
C LEU A 681 12.43 16.99 21.30
N GLU A 682 12.59 17.81 20.26
CA GLU A 682 11.75 18.98 19.95
C GLU A 682 10.69 18.67 18.87
N GLY A 683 10.66 17.42 18.42
CA GLY A 683 9.73 16.88 17.44
C GLY A 683 8.85 15.78 18.03
N GLU A 684 9.28 14.53 17.88
CA GLU A 684 8.44 13.33 17.97
C GLU A 684 8.50 12.55 19.30
N ARG A 685 9.63 12.60 20.02
CA ARG A 685 9.91 11.82 21.24
C ARG A 685 9.66 10.31 21.08
N ARG A 686 10.12 9.74 19.96
CA ARG A 686 9.99 8.32 19.59
C ARG A 686 10.68 7.42 20.61
N ILE A 687 9.96 6.38 21.04
CA ILE A 687 10.53 5.25 21.77
C ILE A 687 10.20 3.95 21.04
N GLY A 688 11.04 2.94 21.21
CA GLY A 688 10.90 1.62 20.60
C GLY A 688 10.89 0.55 21.67
N LEU A 689 9.71 0.28 22.26
CA LEU A 689 9.51 -0.83 23.17
C LEU A 689 9.20 -2.11 22.36
N GLY A 690 10.00 -3.14 22.58
CA GLY A 690 9.81 -4.48 22.02
C GLY A 690 9.91 -5.56 23.10
N THR A 691 10.17 -6.78 22.67
CA THR A 691 10.31 -7.96 23.53
C THR A 691 11.61 -8.72 23.24
N MET A 692 11.96 -9.66 24.12
CA MET A 692 12.88 -10.76 23.86
C MET A 692 12.36 -12.04 24.54
N GLY A 693 12.90 -13.20 24.14
CA GLY A 693 12.59 -14.47 24.80
C GLY A 693 11.21 -15.03 24.51
N LEU A 694 10.61 -14.71 23.35
CA LEU A 694 9.31 -15.29 22.96
C LEU A 694 9.41 -16.81 22.78
N GLY A 695 10.50 -17.31 22.18
CA GLY A 695 10.79 -18.73 22.03
C GLY A 695 10.77 -19.46 23.38
N ASP A 696 11.61 -19.02 24.33
CA ASP A 696 11.59 -19.52 25.71
C ASP A 696 10.20 -19.49 26.35
N THR A 697 9.45 -18.40 26.14
CA THR A 697 8.16 -18.18 26.79
C THR A 697 7.17 -19.23 26.35
N LEU A 698 7.13 -19.53 25.05
CA LEU A 698 6.25 -20.57 24.51
C LEU A 698 6.70 -21.96 24.99
N ILE A 699 8.00 -22.24 25.03
CA ILE A 699 8.55 -23.50 25.60
C ILE A 699 8.10 -23.66 27.06
N LYS A 700 8.33 -22.66 27.93
CA LYS A 700 7.94 -22.69 29.36
C LYS A 700 6.43 -22.73 29.60
N LEU A 701 5.61 -22.39 28.62
CA LEU A 701 4.14 -22.47 28.68
C LEU A 701 3.59 -23.75 28.01
N HIS A 702 4.48 -24.64 27.54
CA HIS A 702 4.15 -25.84 26.77
C HIS A 702 3.27 -25.51 25.54
N LEU A 703 3.68 -24.50 24.78
CA LEU A 703 3.06 -24.07 23.53
C LEU A 703 4.08 -24.24 22.39
N ARG A 704 3.74 -25.00 21.34
CA ARG A 704 4.62 -25.13 20.17
C ARG A 704 4.58 -23.82 19.38
N TYR A 705 5.75 -23.29 19.02
CA TYR A 705 5.84 -22.08 18.21
C TYR A 705 5.04 -22.25 16.90
N GLY A 706 4.11 -21.34 16.62
CA GLY A 706 3.25 -21.39 15.43
C GLY A 706 2.03 -22.32 15.54
N SER A 707 1.75 -22.93 16.69
CA SER A 707 0.47 -23.60 16.94
C SER A 707 -0.66 -22.57 17.16
N PRO A 708 -1.94 -22.91 16.90
CA PRO A 708 -3.07 -22.01 17.12
C PRO A 708 -3.11 -21.41 18.54
N GLU A 709 -2.83 -22.23 19.55
CA GLU A 709 -2.79 -21.85 20.97
C GLU A 709 -1.64 -20.87 21.26
N SER A 710 -0.51 -21.01 20.55
CA SER A 710 0.59 -20.04 20.61
C SER A 710 0.20 -18.70 19.96
N LEU A 711 -0.57 -18.72 18.87
CA LEU A 711 -1.02 -17.51 18.17
C LEU A 711 -2.04 -16.72 19.01
N GLU A 712 -3.01 -17.39 19.64
CA GLU A 712 -3.93 -16.75 20.59
C GLU A 712 -3.18 -16.11 21.78
N PHE A 713 -2.17 -16.82 22.33
CA PHE A 713 -1.32 -16.28 23.39
C PHE A 713 -0.52 -15.06 22.92
N ILE A 714 0.10 -15.13 21.75
CA ILE A 714 0.86 -14.04 21.12
C ILE A 714 -0.05 -12.82 20.87
N GLU A 715 -1.24 -13.01 20.32
CA GLU A 715 -2.16 -11.91 20.03
C GLU A 715 -2.59 -11.19 21.33
N LYS A 716 -2.97 -11.97 22.35
CA LYS A 716 -3.30 -11.45 23.69
C LYS A 716 -2.11 -10.69 24.33
N LEU A 717 -0.91 -11.22 24.18
CA LEU A 717 0.33 -10.65 24.70
C LEU A 717 0.63 -9.28 24.07
N TYR A 718 0.66 -9.19 22.74
CA TYR A 718 1.01 -7.95 22.04
C TYR A 718 -0.10 -6.90 22.09
N LYS A 719 -1.38 -7.29 22.14
CA LYS A 719 -2.48 -6.36 22.44
C LYS A 719 -2.27 -5.68 23.80
N LEU A 720 -1.98 -6.46 24.86
CA LEU A 720 -1.73 -5.89 26.19
C LEU A 720 -0.52 -4.95 26.22
N ILE A 721 0.59 -5.32 25.56
CA ILE A 721 1.80 -4.47 25.48
C ILE A 721 1.48 -3.16 24.75
N ARG A 722 0.77 -3.22 23.62
CA ARG A 722 0.36 -2.05 22.84
C ARG A 722 -0.54 -1.13 23.67
N ASP A 723 -1.64 -1.66 24.18
CA ASP A 723 -2.70 -0.87 24.80
C ASP A 723 -2.19 -0.20 26.08
N GLU A 724 -1.41 -0.94 26.89
CA GLU A 724 -0.80 -0.39 28.10
C GLU A 724 0.31 0.62 27.82
N ALA A 725 1.10 0.45 26.75
CA ALA A 725 2.15 1.42 26.40
C ALA A 725 1.54 2.79 26.02
N TYR A 726 0.51 2.78 25.17
CA TYR A 726 -0.20 4.01 24.77
C TYR A 726 -0.94 4.64 25.95
N GLN A 727 -1.57 3.83 26.81
CA GLN A 727 -2.18 4.34 28.04
C GLN A 727 -1.14 4.97 28.99
N ALA A 728 0.02 4.33 29.19
CA ALA A 728 1.10 4.87 30.01
C ALA A 728 1.64 6.20 29.46
N SER A 729 1.93 6.29 28.15
CA SER A 729 2.39 7.53 27.52
C SER A 729 1.33 8.64 27.58
N SER A 730 0.04 8.30 27.56
CA SER A 730 -1.04 9.26 27.77
C SER A 730 -1.15 9.73 29.23
N ASP A 731 -1.00 8.82 30.20
CA ASP A 731 -0.93 9.18 31.63
C ASP A 731 0.29 10.07 31.94
N TYR A 732 1.41 9.88 31.23
CA TYR A 732 2.60 10.73 31.34
C TYR A 732 2.48 12.05 30.56
N ALA A 733 1.65 12.13 29.52
CA ALA A 733 1.33 13.40 28.85
C ALA A 733 0.63 14.39 29.78
N ARG A 734 -0.28 13.89 30.63
CA ARG A 734 -0.91 14.66 31.72
C ARG A 734 0.09 15.19 32.75
N GLU A 735 1.26 14.55 32.89
CA GLU A 735 2.27 14.90 33.92
C GLU A 735 3.44 15.74 33.38
N LYS A 736 4.00 15.38 32.21
CA LYS A 736 5.20 15.98 31.60
C LYS A 736 4.86 16.86 30.37
N GLY A 737 3.60 16.89 29.92
CA GLY A 737 3.18 17.45 28.63
C GLY A 737 3.30 16.44 27.48
N SER A 738 2.56 16.64 26.40
CA SER A 738 2.64 15.81 25.18
C SER A 738 3.98 15.98 24.44
N PHE A 739 4.24 15.19 23.39
CA PHE A 739 5.34 15.51 22.46
C PHE A 739 5.07 16.85 21.74
N VAL A 740 6.13 17.58 21.37
CA VAL A 740 6.04 18.99 20.93
C VAL A 740 5.19 19.16 19.66
N LYS A 741 5.17 18.15 18.79
CA LYS A 741 4.44 18.15 17.52
C LYS A 741 3.13 17.36 17.58
N TYR A 742 2.56 17.18 18.77
CA TYR A 742 1.28 16.52 18.96
C TYR A 742 0.11 17.41 18.51
N ASP A 743 -0.50 17.09 17.37
CA ASP A 743 -1.81 17.61 17.02
C ASP A 743 -2.88 16.62 17.51
N ARG A 744 -3.73 17.05 18.45
CA ARG A 744 -4.76 16.19 19.05
C ARG A 744 -5.73 15.61 18.01
N LYS A 745 -6.04 16.33 16.94
CA LYS A 745 -6.96 15.86 15.89
C LYS A 745 -6.24 14.87 14.99
N LEU A 746 -5.15 15.30 14.36
CA LEU A 746 -4.45 14.51 13.34
C LEU A 746 -3.84 13.23 13.93
N TYR A 747 -3.35 13.27 15.17
CA TYR A 747 -2.85 12.07 15.84
C TYR A 747 -3.98 11.04 16.11
N LEU A 748 -5.18 11.49 16.51
CA LEU A 748 -6.34 10.61 16.70
C LEU A 748 -6.95 10.12 15.37
N GLU A 749 -6.66 10.79 14.26
CA GLU A 749 -7.00 10.36 12.89
C GLU A 749 -5.96 9.36 12.31
N GLY A 750 -4.86 9.09 13.04
CA GLY A 750 -3.83 8.13 12.63
C GLY A 750 -4.31 6.68 12.66
N LYS A 751 -4.12 5.94 11.55
CA LYS A 751 -4.62 4.55 11.38
C LYS A 751 -4.18 3.56 12.46
N PHE A 752 -2.99 3.69 13.03
CA PHE A 752 -2.55 2.81 14.12
C PHE A 752 -3.27 3.18 15.43
N VAL A 753 -3.48 4.47 15.67
CA VAL A 753 -4.16 5.01 16.87
C VAL A 753 -5.64 4.62 16.88
N ASP A 754 -6.30 4.53 15.73
CA ASP A 754 -7.70 4.05 15.64
C ASP A 754 -7.88 2.60 16.11
N GLN A 755 -6.87 1.74 15.90
CA GLN A 755 -6.89 0.34 16.35
C GLN A 755 -6.76 0.15 17.87
N LEU A 756 -6.51 1.24 18.63
CA LEU A 756 -6.44 1.21 20.08
C LEU A 756 -7.84 1.13 20.71
N PRO A 757 -7.98 0.55 21.92
CA PRO A 757 -9.22 0.56 22.68
C PRO A 757 -9.78 1.97 22.94
N ASP A 758 -11.11 2.06 23.07
CA ASP A 758 -11.81 3.33 23.21
C ASP A 758 -11.48 4.09 24.50
N ASP A 759 -11.15 3.41 25.59
CA ASP A 759 -10.68 4.02 26.84
C ASP A 759 -9.27 4.62 26.67
N VAL A 760 -8.37 3.92 25.98
CA VAL A 760 -7.05 4.46 25.59
C VAL A 760 -7.20 5.67 24.67
N LYS A 761 -8.08 5.61 23.66
CA LYS A 761 -8.39 6.76 22.77
C LYS A 761 -9.01 7.93 23.54
N LYS A 762 -9.89 7.67 24.52
CA LYS A 762 -10.45 8.69 25.43
C LYS A 762 -9.37 9.31 26.33
N SER A 763 -8.43 8.50 26.82
CA SER A 763 -7.26 8.98 27.58
C SER A 763 -6.40 9.92 26.71
N ILE A 764 -6.01 9.50 25.51
CA ILE A 764 -5.22 10.31 24.56
C ILE A 764 -5.94 11.63 24.21
N LYS A 765 -7.27 11.58 23.97
CA LYS A 765 -8.07 12.78 23.71
C LYS A 765 -8.08 13.76 24.89
N LYS A 766 -8.16 13.26 26.13
CA LYS A 766 -8.19 14.07 27.36
C LYS A 766 -6.82 14.60 27.76
N ASN A 767 -5.82 13.74 27.82
CA ASN A 767 -4.51 13.97 28.41
C ASN A 767 -3.42 14.35 27.38
N GLY A 768 -3.64 14.04 26.10
CA GLY A 768 -2.59 13.98 25.08
C GLY A 768 -1.79 12.69 25.13
N ILE A 769 -0.63 12.65 24.46
CA ILE A 769 0.31 11.54 24.50
C ILE A 769 1.77 12.03 24.51
N ARG A 770 2.62 11.40 25.33
CA ARG A 770 3.99 11.88 25.62
C ARG A 770 4.98 11.55 24.50
N ASN A 771 4.74 10.48 23.76
CA ASN A 771 5.64 9.91 22.75
C ASN A 771 4.82 9.64 21.48
N SER A 772 5.32 10.00 20.30
CA SER A 772 4.54 9.81 19.07
C SER A 772 4.42 8.34 18.65
N LEU A 773 5.49 7.59 18.84
CA LEU A 773 5.63 6.17 18.54
C LEU A 773 6.25 5.50 19.76
N LEU A 774 5.75 4.29 20.04
CA LEU A 774 6.00 3.60 21.31
C LEU A 774 6.58 2.20 21.15
N LEU A 775 6.31 1.52 20.04
CA LEU A 775 6.61 0.10 19.87
C LEU A 775 7.59 -0.09 18.72
N MET A 776 8.58 -0.97 18.91
CA MET A 776 9.50 -1.37 17.84
C MET A 776 10.11 -2.73 18.19
N GLN A 777 9.82 -3.75 17.38
CA GLN A 777 10.37 -5.09 17.59
C GLN A 777 11.74 -5.22 16.92
N ALA A 778 12.80 -4.92 17.68
CA ALA A 778 14.19 -5.04 17.23
C ALA A 778 14.79 -6.42 17.60
N PRO A 779 15.75 -6.95 16.81
CA PRO A 779 16.54 -8.11 17.20
C PRO A 779 17.45 -7.77 18.39
N THR A 780 17.56 -8.67 19.37
CA THR A 780 18.18 -8.39 20.68
C THR A 780 19.51 -9.13 20.90
N GLY A 781 20.15 -9.61 19.84
CA GLY A 781 21.25 -10.61 19.85
C GLY A 781 22.56 -10.31 20.62
N SER A 782 22.67 -9.24 21.40
CA SER A 782 23.69 -9.11 22.47
C SER A 782 23.07 -8.94 23.87
N THR A 783 21.87 -8.35 23.97
CA THR A 783 21.15 -8.20 25.23
C THR A 783 20.44 -9.50 25.65
N SER A 784 19.93 -10.28 24.71
CA SER A 784 19.34 -11.61 24.98
C SER A 784 20.39 -12.63 25.45
N LEU A 785 21.61 -12.60 24.89
CA LEU A 785 22.75 -13.41 25.37
C LEU A 785 23.16 -13.06 26.81
N MET A 786 23.09 -11.79 27.19
CA MET A 786 23.34 -11.34 28.57
C MET A 786 22.22 -11.80 29.52
N ALA A 787 20.98 -11.84 29.03
CA ALA A 787 19.79 -12.21 29.80
C ALA A 787 19.48 -13.72 29.84
N GLY A 788 20.13 -14.54 28.99
CA GLY A 788 19.93 -15.99 28.91
C GLY A 788 18.61 -16.41 28.25
N THR A 789 18.30 -15.89 27.06
CA THR A 789 17.00 -16.11 26.40
C THR A 789 17.06 -15.92 24.86
N THR A 790 16.04 -16.31 24.08
CA THR A 790 16.04 -16.06 22.61
C THR A 790 16.07 -14.57 22.25
N SER A 791 16.61 -14.28 21.06
CA SER A 791 16.51 -12.94 20.47
C SER A 791 15.05 -12.61 20.13
N GLY A 792 14.66 -11.35 20.36
CA GLY A 792 13.41 -10.75 19.90
C GLY A 792 12.16 -11.63 20.01
N ILE A 793 11.56 -11.90 18.85
CA ILE A 793 10.46 -12.86 18.67
C ILE A 793 10.96 -14.24 18.20
N GLU A 794 12.22 -14.32 17.79
CA GLU A 794 12.80 -15.46 17.11
C GLU A 794 12.67 -16.79 17.93
N PRO A 795 12.32 -17.90 17.25
CA PRO A 795 12.24 -19.22 17.88
C PRO A 795 13.65 -19.75 18.24
N VAL A 796 13.69 -20.83 19.02
CA VAL A 796 14.92 -21.64 19.17
C VAL A 796 15.10 -22.45 17.89
N TYR A 797 16.05 -22.04 17.03
CA TYR A 797 16.37 -22.76 15.80
C TYR A 797 17.16 -24.06 16.08
N GLU A 798 18.05 -24.02 17.08
CA GLU A 798 18.92 -25.13 17.45
C GLU A 798 19.27 -25.04 18.96
N PHE A 799 19.35 -26.18 19.64
CA PHE A 799 19.60 -26.23 21.09
C PHE A 799 21.08 -26.23 21.47
N GLU A 800 21.99 -26.55 20.55
CA GLU A 800 23.44 -26.45 20.71
C GLU A 800 24.10 -26.05 19.39
N PHE A 801 24.90 -24.97 19.39
CA PHE A 801 25.57 -24.48 18.19
C PHE A 801 26.96 -23.88 18.49
N ILE A 802 27.83 -23.85 17.49
CA ILE A 802 29.19 -23.28 17.60
C ILE A 802 29.16 -21.81 17.19
N ARG A 803 29.41 -20.91 18.14
CA ARG A 803 29.59 -19.46 17.89
C ARG A 803 31.08 -19.12 17.77
N LYS A 804 31.43 -18.29 16.80
CA LYS A 804 32.75 -17.63 16.71
C LYS A 804 32.56 -16.12 16.89
N ASP A 805 33.32 -15.51 17.80
CA ASP A 805 33.43 -14.05 17.91
C ASP A 805 34.83 -13.64 18.41
N ARG A 806 35.04 -12.35 18.76
CA ARG A 806 36.38 -11.84 19.15
C ARG A 806 36.95 -12.49 20.41
N ILE A 807 36.11 -13.13 21.24
CA ILE A 807 36.51 -13.79 22.49
C ILE A 807 36.86 -15.27 22.22
N GLY A 808 36.72 -15.73 20.96
CA GLY A 808 37.16 -17.05 20.48
C GLY A 808 36.01 -17.87 19.88
N THR A 809 36.18 -19.19 19.91
CA THR A 809 35.12 -20.15 19.57
C THR A 809 34.44 -20.63 20.85
N HIS A 810 33.11 -20.69 20.87
CA HIS A 810 32.28 -21.06 22.01
C HIS A 810 31.20 -22.03 21.55
N ILE A 811 31.08 -23.19 22.19
CA ILE A 811 29.86 -23.99 22.11
C ILE A 811 28.82 -23.28 22.99
N ILE A 812 27.63 -23.01 22.43
CA ILE A 812 26.50 -22.43 23.15
C ILE A 812 25.38 -23.46 23.12
N ARG A 813 24.99 -23.91 24.32
CA ARG A 813 23.83 -24.77 24.56
C ARG A 813 22.73 -23.94 25.22
N HIS A 814 21.47 -24.24 24.92
CA HIS A 814 20.32 -23.49 25.41
C HIS A 814 19.97 -23.91 26.86
N ASP A 815 19.93 -22.96 27.80
CA ASP A 815 19.74 -23.26 29.24
C ASP A 815 18.48 -24.09 29.54
N LEU A 816 17.40 -23.92 28.77
CA LEU A 816 16.17 -24.73 28.89
C LEU A 816 16.36 -26.19 28.43
N TYR A 817 17.12 -26.43 27.36
CA TYR A 817 17.49 -27.78 26.95
C TYR A 817 18.39 -28.43 27.99
N ASP A 818 19.35 -27.66 28.52
CA ASP A 818 20.27 -28.09 29.57
C ASP A 818 19.58 -28.26 30.95
N SER A 819 18.32 -27.83 31.09
CA SER A 819 17.46 -28.07 32.26
C SER A 819 16.60 -29.33 32.10
N TRP A 820 16.24 -29.66 30.85
CA TRP A 820 15.51 -30.88 30.49
C TRP A 820 16.45 -32.10 30.41
N PHE A 821 17.62 -31.95 29.78
CA PHE A 821 18.60 -33.01 29.53
C PHE A 821 19.46 -33.40 30.76
N LYS A 822 19.28 -32.77 31.92
CA LYS A 822 19.97 -33.15 33.18
C LYS A 822 19.15 -34.11 34.05
N LYS A 823 18.17 -34.77 33.44
CA LYS A 823 17.36 -35.86 33.99
C LYS A 823 17.58 -37.09 33.11
#